data_AF-A0ABD3QAJ2-F1
#
_entry.id   AF-A0ABD3QAJ2-F1
#
_cell.length_a   1.000
_cell.length_b   1.000
_cell.length_c   1.000
_cell.angle_alpha   90.00
_cell.angle_beta   90.00
_cell.angle_gamma   90.00
#
_symmetry.space_group_name_H-M   'P 1'
#
loop_
_entity.id
_entity.type
_entity.pdbx_description
1 polymer ?
#
loop_
_entity_poly.entity_id
_entity_poly.type
_entity_poly.pdbx_seq_one_letter_code
_entity_poly.pdbx_strand_id
1 'polypeptide(L)'
;MNFPQTITDEYGRMFCKAHNLATCPICCVCFQAINDEIDATPSDRDVGIFIPETDLLQWFDTIKTKIPDAFEQEDTLFGEDAGQHSYGTKLRTFFDEDPEHPMECYILGSKWISEDAMFADRREPVYVVLLNGELSQINLVSAHEGDEGDWIVDTKRMKRGNESVIINERLDMLARLNSSHHADKCGGDNDNSVLDGRSGKLVGDSGLLSVEEQNIRIHRGLKALNTPESVCKWDNPMHGEFLEEFLMYSFTPFEYETILQYPHGGCGSGTIEDQVVTFPSSSSANGEWHGNYNFYARLSIAKMAIHFLKDNLGGVILANRRGTKYQAIEFYNICATQGVPCISIQYGIDPEGIKNATEFLRGETIEVIEVDNAVAVILEDHILNCTKNSGLNDIGSGLLFYEGYLAPMELLPLSTDKHSDQNSLPATIPLVNFGVELEMSCASGNRTERMASSLAEHAGIDVKLRQHQGKGKDGRWPYDFGNDKSSDDVSDADGSFSSHSSMPDLDPPQPSSEDFDVNETIVVFETQDGLRDVHEKVEKAASKHTKWSICYDKSIVPNEENPLSTILELVSPILTGGDGLDHLVHTLEVLSDILCVRLNKTMGLHVHIETKESEYSLESMISICQQFIYYEEVIDRFLNQSRRSGSEQSHSYFQSNRISIMSKCETFNGALEALASCKSKQELYDVMNPGFRARYHKLNLQNLKSGRQPTIEFRQHHASKDTSEVRAWVSFCILFTTNCARMPPISSKELPIMAATFDQLFSVIIRCPVLRNYYSTKN
;
A
#
# COMPACT_ATOMS: atom_id res chain seq x y z
N MET A 1 -25.07 -42.79 32.50
CA MET A 1 -25.00 -43.88 33.50
C MET A 1 -23.61 -43.83 34.12
N ASN A 2 -23.49 -43.66 35.44
CA ASN A 2 -22.18 -43.64 36.10
C ASN A 2 -21.68 -45.07 36.29
N PHE A 3 -20.55 -45.43 35.69
CA PHE A 3 -19.86 -46.69 35.95
C PHE A 3 -19.13 -46.64 37.30
N PRO A 4 -19.00 -47.77 38.03
CA PRO A 4 -18.36 -47.78 39.33
C PRO A 4 -16.83 -47.68 39.18
N GLN A 5 -16.24 -46.78 39.98
CA GLN A 5 -14.81 -46.44 40.05
C GLN A 5 -13.87 -47.63 40.32
N THR A 6 -14.42 -48.80 40.65
CA THR A 6 -13.67 -50.02 41.00
C THR A 6 -13.15 -50.80 39.79
N ILE A 7 -13.71 -50.63 38.57
CA ILE A 7 -13.26 -51.37 37.38
C ILE A 7 -12.02 -50.72 36.73
N THR A 8 -11.95 -49.40 36.75
CA THR A 8 -10.79 -48.60 36.26
C THR A 8 -9.52 -48.87 37.07
N ASP A 9 -9.66 -49.12 38.37
CA ASP A 9 -8.54 -49.37 39.28
C ASP A 9 -7.88 -50.75 39.11
N GLU A 10 -8.63 -51.74 38.59
CA GLU A 10 -8.13 -53.11 38.41
C GLU A 10 -7.41 -53.26 37.05
N TYR A 11 -7.94 -52.62 36.00
CA TYR A 11 -7.31 -52.57 34.68
C TYR A 11 -6.02 -51.73 34.65
N GLY A 12 -6.00 -50.59 35.35
CA GLY A 12 -4.79 -49.77 35.47
C GLY A 12 -3.65 -50.53 36.18
N ARG A 13 -3.98 -51.39 37.15
CA ARG A 13 -3.00 -52.25 37.83
C ARG A 13 -2.50 -53.38 36.95
N MET A 14 -3.34 -53.96 36.08
CA MET A 14 -2.91 -55.00 35.14
C MET A 14 -1.95 -54.45 34.08
N PHE A 15 -2.20 -53.24 33.57
CA PHE A 15 -1.36 -52.58 32.56
C PHE A 15 0.03 -52.21 33.11
N CYS A 16 0.10 -51.60 34.30
CA CYS A 16 1.40 -51.30 34.94
C CYS A 16 2.22 -52.57 35.25
N LYS A 17 1.55 -53.70 35.51
CA LYS A 17 2.20 -54.98 35.83
C LYS A 17 2.71 -55.70 34.57
N ALA A 18 2.05 -55.55 33.42
CA ALA A 18 2.51 -56.09 32.13
C ALA A 18 3.76 -55.35 31.58
N HIS A 19 3.99 -54.11 32.01
CA HIS A 19 5.09 -53.26 31.53
C HIS A 19 6.09 -52.84 32.62
N ASN A 20 6.03 -53.46 33.80
CA ASN A 20 6.98 -53.33 34.90
C ASN A 20 7.18 -51.88 35.40
N LEU A 21 6.11 -51.09 35.40
CA LEU A 21 6.10 -49.69 35.84
C LEU A 21 5.63 -49.59 37.30
N ALA A 22 6.32 -48.78 38.12
CA ALA A 22 5.91 -48.52 39.50
C ALA A 22 4.62 -47.67 39.52
N THR A 23 3.65 -48.05 40.35
CA THR A 23 2.33 -47.40 40.44
C THR A 23 2.46 -45.93 40.86
N CYS A 24 2.22 -45.00 39.93
CA CYS A 24 2.24 -43.55 40.10
C CYS A 24 0.83 -42.97 39.84
N PRO A 25 0.36 -41.95 40.58
CA PRO A 25 -1.00 -41.39 40.42
C PRO A 25 -1.31 -40.78 39.04
N ILE A 26 -0.29 -40.62 38.18
CA ILE A 26 -0.39 -40.01 36.85
C ILE A 26 -1.07 -40.96 35.84
N CYS A 27 -1.12 -42.28 36.09
CA CYS A 27 -1.65 -43.23 35.10
C CYS A 27 -3.17 -43.18 34.89
N CYS A 28 -3.96 -42.62 35.83
CA CYS A 28 -5.39 -42.38 35.59
C CYS A 28 -5.64 -41.25 34.57
N VAL A 29 -4.76 -40.24 34.52
CA VAL A 29 -4.90 -39.11 33.59
C VAL A 29 -4.52 -39.53 32.16
N CYS A 30 -3.53 -40.41 32.01
CA CYS A 30 -3.16 -40.97 30.70
C CYS A 30 -4.23 -41.92 30.13
N PHE A 31 -5.01 -42.61 30.98
CA PHE A 31 -6.08 -43.48 30.50
C PHE A 31 -7.30 -42.69 30.01
N GLN A 32 -7.54 -41.50 30.57
CA GLN A 32 -8.57 -40.57 30.08
C GLN A 32 -8.21 -40.03 28.69
N ALA A 33 -6.93 -39.69 28.47
CA ALA A 33 -6.44 -39.19 27.18
C ALA A 33 -6.48 -40.24 26.06
N ILE A 34 -6.40 -41.54 26.38
CA ILE A 34 -6.53 -42.63 25.39
C ILE A 34 -8.01 -42.91 25.04
N ASN A 35 -8.94 -42.70 25.99
CA ASN A 35 -10.37 -42.82 25.69
C ASN A 35 -10.91 -41.64 24.87
N ASP A 36 -10.27 -40.47 24.93
CA ASP A 36 -10.63 -39.30 24.11
C ASP A 36 -10.24 -39.46 22.62
N GLU A 37 -9.45 -40.47 22.24
CA GLU A 37 -9.13 -40.83 20.83
C GLU A 37 -10.19 -41.74 20.17
N ILE A 38 -11.23 -42.16 20.90
CA ILE A 38 -12.31 -43.04 20.40
C ILE A 38 -13.65 -42.27 20.43
N ASP A 39 -13.65 -40.98 20.06
CA ASP A 39 -14.89 -40.24 19.87
C ASP A 39 -15.21 -40.15 18.36
N ALA A 40 -16.24 -40.90 17.94
CA ALA A 40 -16.69 -40.96 16.55
C ALA A 40 -17.39 -39.68 16.09
N THR A 41 -17.60 -38.72 17.00
CA THR A 41 -18.36 -37.49 16.79
C THR A 41 -17.43 -36.29 16.62
N PRO A 42 -17.59 -35.46 15.57
CA PRO A 42 -16.78 -34.25 15.39
C PRO A 42 -17.02 -33.22 16.50
N SER A 43 -15.96 -32.50 16.86
CA SER A 43 -15.96 -31.45 17.87
C SER A 43 -15.31 -30.19 17.35
N ASP A 44 -15.44 -29.07 18.08
CA ASP A 44 -14.82 -27.78 17.73
C ASP A 44 -13.28 -27.88 17.58
N ARG A 45 -12.65 -28.91 18.15
CA ARG A 45 -11.20 -29.14 18.04
C ARG A 45 -10.79 -29.65 16.67
N ASP A 46 -11.71 -30.27 15.94
CA ASP A 46 -11.43 -30.86 14.62
C ASP A 46 -11.55 -29.80 13.49
N VAL A 47 -12.00 -28.58 13.80
CA VAL A 47 -12.22 -27.49 12.84
C VAL A 47 -10.90 -26.80 12.46
N GLY A 48 -10.66 -26.66 11.16
CA GLY A 48 -9.47 -26.15 10.48
C GLY A 48 -8.26 -27.07 10.52
N ILE A 49 -8.41 -28.28 11.05
CA ILE A 49 -7.41 -29.33 10.95
C ILE A 49 -7.74 -30.15 9.70
N PHE A 50 -6.75 -30.36 8.84
CA PHE A 50 -6.87 -31.23 7.67
C PHE A 50 -5.79 -32.30 7.72
N ILE A 51 -6.18 -33.53 7.42
CA ILE A 51 -5.24 -34.63 7.21
C ILE A 51 -4.34 -34.26 6.02
N PRO A 52 -3.00 -34.37 6.14
CA PRO A 52 -2.10 -34.14 5.03
C PRO A 52 -2.46 -35.00 3.81
N GLU A 53 -2.44 -34.39 2.63
CA GLU A 53 -2.81 -35.06 1.38
C GLU A 53 -1.93 -36.31 1.11
N THR A 54 -0.65 -36.25 1.49
CA THR A 54 0.27 -37.39 1.40
C THR A 54 -0.22 -38.61 2.19
N ASP A 55 -0.80 -38.37 3.36
CA ASP A 55 -1.25 -39.45 4.26
C ASP A 55 -2.57 -40.04 3.74
N LEU A 56 -3.43 -39.20 3.17
CA LEU A 56 -4.66 -39.65 2.51
C LEU A 56 -4.36 -40.51 1.28
N LEU A 57 -3.43 -40.08 0.43
CA LEU A 57 -3.00 -40.85 -0.75
C LEU A 57 -2.38 -42.19 -0.36
N GLN A 58 -1.50 -42.20 0.65
CA GLN A 58 -0.89 -43.44 1.16
C GLN A 58 -1.94 -44.40 1.74
N TRP A 59 -2.94 -43.88 2.46
CA TRP A 59 -4.06 -44.67 2.96
C TRP A 59 -4.88 -45.27 1.82
N PHE A 60 -5.20 -44.48 0.79
CA PHE A 60 -6.00 -44.92 -0.35
C PHE A 60 -5.30 -46.05 -1.12
N ASP A 61 -4.01 -45.91 -1.41
CA ASP A 61 -3.20 -46.97 -2.04
C ASP A 61 -3.21 -48.27 -1.21
N THR A 62 -3.14 -48.12 0.12
CA THR A 62 -3.16 -49.25 1.06
C THR A 62 -4.51 -49.96 1.05
N ILE A 63 -5.62 -49.23 1.03
CA ILE A 63 -6.97 -49.79 1.01
C ILE A 63 -7.30 -50.40 -0.36
N LYS A 64 -6.93 -49.73 -1.47
CA LYS A 64 -7.07 -50.26 -2.84
C LYS A 64 -6.33 -51.58 -3.03
N THR A 65 -5.17 -51.73 -2.39
CA THR A 65 -4.41 -53.01 -2.39
C THR A 65 -5.07 -54.08 -1.52
N LYS A 66 -5.66 -53.71 -0.39
CA LYS A 66 -6.27 -54.65 0.56
C LYS A 66 -7.65 -55.14 0.12
N ILE A 67 -8.40 -54.31 -0.58
CA ILE A 67 -9.78 -54.58 -1.02
C ILE A 67 -9.93 -54.19 -2.51
N PRO A 68 -9.24 -54.88 -3.42
CA PRO A 68 -9.20 -54.51 -4.84
C PRO A 68 -10.56 -54.65 -5.55
N ASP A 69 -11.50 -55.39 -4.98
CA ASP A 69 -12.85 -55.56 -5.55
C ASP A 69 -13.79 -54.37 -5.24
N ALA A 70 -13.40 -53.45 -4.36
CA ALA A 70 -14.20 -52.29 -3.96
C ALA A 70 -13.87 -51.01 -4.74
N PHE A 71 -12.81 -51.02 -5.57
CA PHE A 71 -12.33 -49.85 -6.33
C PHE A 71 -11.97 -50.28 -7.76
N GLU A 72 -12.39 -49.50 -8.75
CA GLU A 72 -11.96 -49.72 -10.13
C GLU A 72 -10.47 -49.34 -10.31
N GLN A 73 -9.81 -49.90 -11.33
CA GLN A 73 -8.37 -49.65 -11.54
C GLN A 73 -8.06 -48.16 -11.73
N GLU A 74 -9.00 -47.38 -12.25
CA GLU A 74 -8.85 -45.97 -12.57
C GLU A 74 -9.28 -45.03 -11.42
N ASP A 75 -9.89 -45.57 -10.35
CA ASP A 75 -10.35 -44.74 -9.21
C ASP A 75 -9.20 -43.98 -8.55
N THR A 76 -9.39 -42.67 -8.41
CA THR A 76 -8.54 -41.76 -7.66
C THR A 76 -9.24 -41.36 -6.36
N LEU A 77 -8.46 -41.01 -5.34
CA LEU A 77 -9.01 -40.60 -4.03
C LEU A 77 -9.94 -39.38 -4.12
N PHE A 78 -9.63 -38.43 -5.00
CA PHE A 78 -10.35 -37.15 -5.15
C PHE A 78 -11.19 -37.09 -6.43
N GLY A 79 -11.44 -38.22 -7.10
CA GLY A 79 -12.20 -38.25 -8.35
C GLY A 79 -11.60 -37.33 -9.43
N GLU A 80 -12.43 -36.45 -9.99
CA GLU A 80 -12.02 -35.43 -10.98
C GLU A 80 -11.34 -34.20 -10.35
N ASP A 81 -11.39 -34.04 -9.03
CA ASP A 81 -10.80 -32.89 -8.36
C ASP A 81 -9.27 -32.99 -8.28
N ALA A 82 -8.61 -31.82 -8.26
CA ALA A 82 -7.15 -31.73 -8.17
C ALA A 82 -6.59 -32.01 -6.76
N GLY A 83 -7.44 -32.31 -5.76
CA GLY A 83 -7.06 -32.51 -4.37
C GLY A 83 -8.23 -32.38 -3.40
N GLN A 84 -7.90 -32.30 -2.11
CA GLN A 84 -8.89 -32.12 -1.04
C GLN A 84 -9.67 -30.80 -1.16
N HIS A 85 -10.97 -30.80 -0.87
CA HIS A 85 -11.77 -29.58 -0.78
C HIS A 85 -11.27 -28.67 0.34
N SER A 86 -11.15 -27.37 0.03
CA SER A 86 -10.63 -26.38 0.96
C SER A 86 -11.66 -25.99 2.02
N TYR A 87 -11.15 -25.43 3.13
CA TYR A 87 -11.98 -24.88 4.19
C TYR A 87 -13.02 -23.88 3.66
N GLY A 88 -14.28 -24.04 4.09
CA GLY A 88 -15.42 -23.23 3.68
C GLY A 88 -16.07 -23.68 2.36
N THR A 89 -15.57 -24.74 1.70
CA THR A 89 -16.20 -25.29 0.49
C THR A 89 -17.62 -25.74 0.79
N LYS A 90 -18.59 -25.26 0.01
CA LYS A 90 -20.01 -25.62 0.14
C LYS A 90 -20.31 -26.85 -0.71
N LEU A 91 -20.76 -27.92 -0.05
CA LEU A 91 -21.23 -29.15 -0.69
C LEU A 91 -22.76 -29.21 -0.62
N ARG A 92 -23.38 -29.70 -1.69
CA ARG A 92 -24.83 -29.85 -1.79
C ARG A 92 -25.21 -31.24 -2.29
N THR A 93 -26.18 -31.89 -1.66
CA THR A 93 -26.74 -33.16 -2.12
C THR A 93 -28.28 -33.16 -2.16
N PHE A 94 -28.86 -34.06 -2.95
CA PHE A 94 -30.30 -34.29 -3.06
C PHE A 94 -30.62 -35.74 -2.67
N PHE A 95 -30.65 -36.04 -1.37
CA PHE A 95 -31.18 -37.32 -0.90
C PHE A 95 -32.68 -37.44 -1.28
N ASP A 96 -33.09 -38.61 -1.77
CA ASP A 96 -34.48 -38.99 -2.11
C ASP A 96 -35.17 -38.26 -3.30
N GLU A 97 -34.42 -37.71 -4.25
CA GLU A 97 -34.95 -37.02 -5.45
C GLU A 97 -35.90 -35.82 -5.14
N ASP A 98 -35.76 -35.13 -4.00
CA ASP A 98 -36.46 -33.84 -3.77
C ASP A 98 -35.60 -32.65 -4.23
N PRO A 99 -35.75 -32.17 -5.48
CA PRO A 99 -34.94 -31.07 -6.01
C PRO A 99 -35.23 -29.71 -5.35
N GLU A 100 -36.31 -29.58 -4.56
CA GLU A 100 -36.65 -28.31 -3.90
C GLU A 100 -35.97 -28.14 -2.54
N HIS A 101 -35.45 -29.21 -1.93
CA HIS A 101 -34.84 -29.17 -0.60
C HIS A 101 -33.48 -29.87 -0.54
N PRO A 102 -32.46 -29.34 -1.24
CA PRO A 102 -31.11 -29.89 -1.15
C PRO A 102 -30.55 -29.80 0.27
N MET A 103 -29.84 -30.84 0.68
CA MET A 103 -29.02 -30.82 1.89
C MET A 103 -27.70 -30.10 1.59
N GLU A 104 -27.32 -29.15 2.44
CA GLU A 104 -26.14 -28.32 2.24
C GLU A 104 -25.22 -28.38 3.46
N CYS A 105 -23.93 -28.58 3.24
CA CYS A 105 -22.93 -28.49 4.29
C CYS A 105 -21.69 -27.70 3.84
N TYR A 106 -20.88 -27.29 4.82
CA TYR A 106 -19.62 -26.59 4.59
C TYR A 106 -18.46 -27.41 5.14
N ILE A 107 -17.41 -27.61 4.34
CA ILE A 107 -16.19 -28.27 4.78
C ILE A 107 -15.47 -27.39 5.80
N LEU A 108 -15.21 -27.92 6.98
CA LEU A 108 -14.51 -27.22 8.06
C LEU A 108 -13.16 -27.88 8.44
N GLY A 109 -12.89 -29.11 8.00
CA GLY A 109 -11.66 -29.84 8.33
C GLY A 109 -11.71 -31.29 7.84
N SER A 110 -10.72 -32.09 8.17
CA SER A 110 -10.77 -33.55 8.04
C SER A 110 -10.06 -34.27 9.19
N LYS A 111 -10.56 -35.45 9.54
CA LYS A 111 -10.01 -36.29 10.63
C LYS A 111 -10.09 -37.77 10.31
N TRP A 112 -9.30 -38.56 11.02
CA TRP A 112 -9.37 -40.02 10.99
C TRP A 112 -10.42 -40.50 11.99
N ILE A 113 -11.27 -41.44 11.59
CA ILE A 113 -12.18 -42.16 12.48
C ILE A 113 -11.86 -43.66 12.45
N SER A 114 -12.11 -44.38 13.55
CA SER A 114 -11.99 -45.84 13.58
C SER A 114 -13.38 -46.46 13.64
N GLU A 115 -13.67 -47.39 12.74
CA GLU A 115 -15.00 -48.01 12.64
C GLU A 115 -15.39 -48.87 13.86
N ASP A 116 -14.41 -49.40 14.60
CA ASP A 116 -14.68 -50.29 15.73
C ASP A 116 -13.51 -50.28 16.75
N ALA A 117 -13.83 -50.10 18.04
CA ALA A 117 -12.85 -50.07 19.12
C ALA A 117 -12.05 -51.39 19.25
N MET A 118 -12.52 -52.48 18.65
CA MET A 118 -11.80 -53.76 18.58
C MET A 118 -10.76 -53.86 17.45
N PHE A 119 -10.77 -52.94 16.47
CA PHE A 119 -9.88 -52.96 15.30
C PHE A 119 -9.20 -51.60 15.10
N ALA A 120 -8.37 -51.20 16.07
CA ALA A 120 -7.65 -49.91 16.11
C ALA A 120 -6.79 -49.60 14.86
N ASP A 121 -6.48 -50.62 14.06
CA ASP A 121 -5.63 -50.53 12.87
C ASP A 121 -6.42 -50.15 11.59
N ARG A 122 -7.75 -50.02 11.69
CA ARG A 122 -8.63 -49.59 10.59
C ARG A 122 -9.15 -48.20 10.89
N ARG A 123 -8.53 -47.21 10.24
CA ARG A 123 -8.95 -45.81 10.26
C ARG A 123 -9.41 -45.39 8.87
N GLU A 124 -10.43 -44.56 8.81
CA GLU A 124 -10.98 -43.99 7.58
C GLU A 124 -10.99 -42.45 7.67
N PRO A 125 -10.74 -41.74 6.56
CA PRO A 125 -10.76 -40.29 6.53
C PRO A 125 -12.18 -39.77 6.32
N VAL A 126 -12.57 -38.80 7.13
CA VAL A 126 -13.83 -38.07 6.98
C VAL A 126 -13.57 -36.58 6.92
N TYR A 127 -14.39 -35.85 6.18
CA TYR A 127 -14.51 -34.41 6.34
C TYR A 127 -15.31 -34.09 7.59
N VAL A 128 -14.86 -33.06 8.31
CA VAL A 128 -15.64 -32.37 9.34
C VAL A 128 -16.42 -31.29 8.64
N VAL A 129 -17.74 -31.29 8.79
CA VAL A 129 -18.64 -30.37 8.08
C VAL A 129 -19.59 -29.66 9.01
N LEU A 130 -20.02 -28.47 8.62
CA LEU A 130 -21.15 -27.78 9.25
C LEU A 130 -22.42 -28.10 8.46
N LEU A 131 -23.32 -28.89 9.03
CA LEU A 131 -24.59 -29.27 8.44
C LEU A 131 -25.72 -28.75 9.35
N ASN A 132 -26.61 -27.91 8.82
CA ASN A 132 -27.71 -27.28 9.57
C ASN A 132 -27.26 -26.55 10.85
N GLY A 133 -26.04 -26.00 10.87
CA GLY A 133 -25.49 -25.27 12.01
C GLY A 133 -24.87 -26.16 13.11
N GLU A 134 -24.85 -27.47 12.92
CA GLU A 134 -24.21 -28.43 13.82
C GLU A 134 -23.00 -29.10 13.15
N LEU A 135 -21.98 -29.44 13.94
CA LEU A 135 -20.83 -30.19 13.45
C LEU A 135 -21.24 -31.63 13.16
N SER A 136 -20.91 -32.06 11.96
CA SER A 136 -21.15 -33.40 11.44
C SER A 136 -19.95 -33.86 10.63
N GLN A 137 -20.03 -35.05 10.05
CA GLN A 137 -18.97 -35.59 9.21
C GLN A 137 -19.53 -36.31 7.99
N ILE A 138 -18.75 -36.31 6.91
CA ILE A 138 -19.03 -37.08 5.69
C ILE A 138 -17.77 -37.85 5.30
N ASN A 139 -17.95 -39.04 4.72
CA ASN A 139 -16.81 -39.81 4.21
C ASN A 139 -16.09 -38.99 3.14
N LEU A 140 -14.76 -38.95 3.21
CA LEU A 140 -13.96 -38.14 2.30
C LEU A 140 -14.12 -38.62 0.86
N VAL A 141 -14.13 -39.94 0.60
CA VAL A 141 -14.26 -40.50 -0.75
C VAL A 141 -15.62 -40.17 -1.34
N SER A 142 -16.70 -40.34 -0.56
CA SER A 142 -18.07 -40.05 -1.00
C SER A 142 -18.32 -38.57 -1.34
N ALA A 143 -17.49 -37.65 -0.85
CA ALA A 143 -17.59 -36.23 -1.21
C ALA A 143 -17.03 -35.93 -2.61
N HIS A 144 -16.29 -36.87 -3.21
CA HIS A 144 -15.59 -36.70 -4.49
C HIS A 144 -16.05 -37.67 -5.60
N GLU A 145 -17.06 -38.50 -5.37
CA GLU A 145 -17.59 -39.44 -6.38
C GLU A 145 -18.47 -38.70 -7.40
N GLY A 146 -17.91 -38.40 -8.57
CA GLY A 146 -18.41 -37.40 -9.52
C GLY A 146 -19.63 -37.75 -10.40
N ASP A 147 -20.08 -39.01 -10.46
CA ASP A 147 -21.11 -39.40 -11.44
C ASP A 147 -22.33 -40.14 -10.87
N GLU A 148 -22.26 -40.70 -9.66
CA GLU A 148 -23.42 -41.33 -8.99
C GLU A 148 -23.46 -41.04 -7.46
N GLY A 149 -22.54 -40.22 -6.96
CA GLY A 149 -22.38 -39.86 -5.55
C GLY A 149 -23.09 -38.57 -5.18
N ASP A 150 -23.72 -38.59 -4.02
CA ASP A 150 -24.72 -37.64 -3.57
C ASP A 150 -24.29 -36.15 -3.55
N TRP A 151 -23.00 -35.79 -3.46
CA TRP A 151 -22.55 -34.40 -3.19
C TRP A 151 -21.94 -33.66 -4.39
N ILE A 152 -22.49 -32.47 -4.69
CA ILE A 152 -22.06 -31.54 -5.74
C ILE A 152 -21.47 -30.27 -5.12
N VAL A 153 -20.32 -29.82 -5.61
CA VAL A 153 -19.70 -28.54 -5.21
C VAL A 153 -20.50 -27.36 -5.80
N ASP A 154 -21.11 -26.53 -4.94
CA ASP A 154 -21.87 -25.35 -5.41
C ASP A 154 -20.94 -24.16 -5.65
N THR A 155 -20.49 -23.99 -6.90
CA THR A 155 -19.59 -22.90 -7.32
C THR A 155 -20.30 -21.56 -7.60
N LYS A 156 -21.63 -21.45 -7.41
CA LYS A 156 -22.35 -20.18 -7.62
C LYS A 156 -22.07 -19.19 -6.49
N ARG A 157 -21.13 -18.27 -6.78
CA ARG A 157 -20.82 -17.05 -6.02
C ARG A 157 -22.07 -16.39 -5.43
N MET A 158 -22.09 -16.20 -4.09
CA MET A 158 -23.12 -15.43 -3.37
C MET A 158 -23.35 -14.06 -4.04
N LYS A 159 -24.53 -13.86 -4.63
CA LYS A 159 -25.07 -12.50 -4.76
C LYS A 159 -25.52 -12.07 -3.36
N ARG A 160 -24.96 -10.98 -2.83
CA ARG A 160 -25.41 -10.35 -1.59
C ARG A 160 -26.91 -10.08 -1.67
N GLY A 161 -27.68 -10.89 -0.96
CA GLY A 161 -29.10 -10.72 -0.72
C GLY A 161 -29.42 -11.20 0.69
N ASN A 162 -29.61 -10.24 1.60
CA ASN A 162 -30.33 -10.21 2.89
C ASN A 162 -30.51 -11.43 3.83
N GLU A 163 -29.90 -12.59 3.63
CA GLU A 163 -29.89 -13.65 4.63
C GLU A 163 -28.45 -14.05 4.95
N SER A 164 -27.92 -13.46 6.02
CA SER A 164 -26.67 -13.84 6.64
C SER A 164 -26.83 -15.22 7.29
N VAL A 165 -26.44 -16.28 6.57
CA VAL A 165 -26.07 -17.52 7.25
C VAL A 165 -24.73 -17.24 7.93
N ILE A 166 -24.80 -16.88 9.20
CA ILE A 166 -23.68 -16.71 10.11
C ILE A 166 -23.04 -18.09 10.24
N ILE A 167 -21.97 -18.35 9.49
CA ILE A 167 -20.99 -19.35 9.92
C ILE A 167 -20.45 -18.76 11.23
N ASN A 168 -20.77 -19.43 12.34
CA ASN A 168 -20.49 -18.97 13.69
C ASN A 168 -19.06 -18.39 13.77
N GLU A 169 -18.92 -17.08 13.98
CA GLU A 169 -17.65 -16.32 13.89
C GLU A 169 -16.53 -16.91 14.76
N ARG A 170 -16.92 -17.73 15.75
CA ARG A 170 -16.04 -18.48 16.64
C ARG A 170 -15.35 -19.68 15.96
N LEU A 171 -16.00 -20.35 15.00
CA LEU A 171 -15.48 -21.55 14.31
C LEU A 171 -14.52 -21.18 13.17
N ASP A 172 -14.80 -20.09 12.44
CA ASP A 172 -13.90 -19.55 11.41
C ASP A 172 -12.55 -19.08 11.98
N MET A 173 -12.57 -18.59 13.23
CA MET A 173 -11.40 -18.11 13.94
C MET A 173 -10.54 -19.25 14.50
N LEU A 174 -11.14 -20.36 14.96
CA LEU A 174 -10.40 -21.53 15.46
C LEU A 174 -9.66 -22.26 14.33
N ALA A 175 -10.24 -22.28 13.13
CA ALA A 175 -9.65 -22.94 11.98
C ALA A 175 -8.33 -22.33 11.51
N ARG A 176 -8.19 -21.00 11.63
CA ARG A 176 -7.03 -20.24 11.16
C ARG A 176 -5.82 -20.30 12.11
N LEU A 177 -6.04 -20.62 13.38
CA LEU A 177 -4.97 -20.71 14.39
C LEU A 177 -4.18 -22.02 14.30
N ASN A 178 -4.83 -23.14 13.97
CA ASN A 178 -4.21 -24.47 14.00
C ASN A 178 -3.36 -24.80 12.76
N SER A 179 -3.61 -24.19 11.60
CA SER A 179 -2.85 -24.42 10.36
C SER A 179 -1.42 -23.86 10.38
N SER A 180 -1.08 -23.00 11.36
CA SER A 180 0.25 -22.37 11.49
C SER A 180 1.31 -23.25 12.18
N HIS A 181 0.90 -24.35 12.83
CA HIS A 181 1.78 -25.13 13.72
C HIS A 181 2.36 -26.42 13.10
N HIS A 182 1.99 -26.81 11.88
CA HIS A 182 2.33 -28.14 11.34
C HIS A 182 3.36 -28.18 10.18
N ALA A 183 3.91 -27.05 9.75
CA ALA A 183 4.84 -27.04 8.60
C ALA A 183 6.33 -27.24 8.96
N ASP A 184 6.74 -27.14 10.22
CA ASP A 184 8.16 -27.24 10.60
C ASP A 184 8.45 -28.44 11.50
N LYS A 185 8.72 -29.60 10.87
CA LYS A 185 9.59 -30.66 11.41
C LYS A 185 9.79 -31.77 10.38
N CYS A 186 10.92 -31.72 9.66
CA CYS A 186 11.62 -32.92 9.17
C CYS A 186 13.02 -32.57 8.61
N GLY A 187 14.06 -33.15 9.22
CA GLY A 187 15.45 -33.29 8.71
C GLY A 187 16.31 -32.01 8.74
N GLY A 188 17.39 -31.84 9.51
CA GLY A 188 18.35 -32.81 10.02
C GLY A 188 19.59 -32.77 9.14
N ASP A 189 20.56 -31.90 9.47
CA ASP A 189 21.94 -32.09 9.04
C ASP A 189 22.95 -31.51 10.02
N ASN A 190 24.02 -32.28 10.20
CA ASN A 190 25.16 -32.00 11.06
C ASN A 190 25.96 -30.82 10.54
N ASP A 191 26.40 -29.92 11.44
CA ASP A 191 27.74 -29.37 11.27
C ASP A 191 28.43 -29.00 12.59
N ASN A 192 29.57 -29.64 12.79
CA ASN A 192 30.57 -29.31 13.81
C ASN A 192 31.42 -28.16 13.29
N SER A 193 31.39 -26.99 13.92
CA SER A 193 32.59 -26.14 13.98
C SER A 193 32.59 -25.18 15.17
N VAL A 194 33.40 -25.58 16.15
CA VAL A 194 34.29 -24.77 16.99
C VAL A 194 34.27 -23.27 16.71
N LEU A 195 33.76 -22.47 17.65
CA LEU A 195 34.36 -21.16 18.00
C LEU A 195 34.25 -20.87 19.50
N ASP A 196 35.38 -21.14 20.14
CA ASP A 196 36.06 -20.48 21.26
C ASP A 196 35.22 -19.57 22.19
N GLY A 197 35.12 -20.02 23.44
CA GLY A 197 34.65 -19.20 24.54
C GLY A 197 35.66 -18.11 24.92
N ARG A 198 35.18 -16.88 25.00
CA ARG A 198 35.78 -15.85 25.86
C ARG A 198 34.73 -15.22 26.74
N SER A 199 34.73 -15.67 27.98
CA SER A 199 34.27 -14.92 29.13
C SER A 199 34.98 -13.56 29.18
N GLY A 200 34.20 -12.48 29.22
CA GLY A 200 34.69 -11.11 29.19
C GLY A 200 33.90 -10.20 30.11
N LYS A 201 34.19 -10.33 31.41
CA LYS A 201 34.25 -9.24 32.42
C LYS A 201 33.37 -8.00 32.20
N LEU A 202 32.35 -7.89 33.05
CA LEU A 202 31.78 -6.62 33.53
C LEU A 202 32.91 -5.76 34.12
N VAL A 203 33.12 -4.56 33.55
CA VAL A 203 33.92 -3.48 34.16
C VAL A 203 33.17 -2.18 33.91
N GLY A 204 32.86 -1.48 35.00
CA GLY A 204 32.17 -0.19 34.98
C GLY A 204 33.08 0.98 34.60
N ASP A 205 32.53 1.86 33.78
CA ASP A 205 32.57 3.34 33.89
C ASP A 205 31.65 3.86 32.75
N SER A 206 30.54 4.53 33.11
CA SER A 206 29.54 5.16 32.23
C SER A 206 29.35 4.50 30.85
N GLY A 207 28.72 3.32 30.82
CA GLY A 207 28.57 2.43 29.66
C GLY A 207 27.58 2.89 28.60
N LEU A 208 27.76 4.08 28.02
CA LEU A 208 27.01 4.54 26.86
C LEU A 208 27.85 4.30 25.60
N LEU A 209 27.34 3.46 24.69
CA LEU A 209 27.91 3.27 23.36
C LEU A 209 27.89 4.60 22.59
N SER A 210 28.84 4.81 21.68
CA SER A 210 28.76 5.93 20.75
C SER A 210 27.54 5.77 19.83
N VAL A 211 26.99 6.89 19.32
CA VAL A 211 25.86 6.89 18.37
C VAL A 211 26.13 5.99 17.16
N GLU A 212 27.37 6.00 16.68
CA GLU A 212 27.81 5.16 15.56
C GLU A 212 27.74 3.66 15.91
N GLU A 213 28.21 3.27 17.10
CA GLU A 213 28.13 1.89 17.56
C GLU A 213 26.69 1.43 17.82
N GLN A 214 25.83 2.31 18.34
CA GLN A 214 24.40 2.05 18.53
C GLN A 214 23.71 1.80 17.17
N ASN A 215 23.92 2.68 16.19
CA ASN A 215 23.34 2.53 14.85
C ASN A 215 23.87 1.28 14.13
N ILE A 216 25.16 0.94 14.28
CA ILE A 216 25.70 -0.32 13.73
C ILE A 216 24.98 -1.54 14.31
N ARG A 217 24.67 -1.54 15.61
CA ARG A 217 23.95 -2.63 16.26
C ARG A 217 22.48 -2.67 15.81
N ILE A 218 21.79 -1.53 15.78
CA ILE A 218 20.43 -1.41 15.26
C ILE A 218 20.37 -1.96 13.83
N HIS A 219 21.25 -1.54 12.93
CA HIS A 219 21.31 -2.02 11.56
C HIS A 219 21.56 -3.52 11.44
N ARG A 220 22.44 -4.09 12.28
CA ARG A 220 22.66 -5.55 12.32
C ARG A 220 21.44 -6.29 12.83
N GLY A 221 20.77 -5.76 13.86
CA GLY A 221 19.51 -6.30 14.39
C GLY A 221 18.42 -6.29 13.33
N LEU A 222 18.13 -5.14 12.73
CA LEU A 222 17.13 -4.98 11.66
C LEU A 222 17.42 -5.90 10.47
N LYS A 223 18.69 -6.01 10.04
CA LYS A 223 19.08 -6.93 8.97
C LYS A 223 18.83 -8.39 9.35
N ALA A 224 19.10 -8.77 10.60
CA ALA A 224 18.86 -10.11 11.08
C ALA A 224 17.36 -10.41 11.20
N LEU A 225 16.50 -9.46 11.59
CA LEU A 225 15.04 -9.64 11.61
C LEU A 225 14.47 -10.05 10.24
N ASN A 226 15.14 -9.65 9.16
CA ASN A 226 14.79 -10.00 7.78
C ASN A 226 15.31 -11.37 7.32
N THR A 227 15.94 -12.16 8.21
CA THR A 227 16.39 -13.53 7.92
C THR A 227 15.56 -14.57 8.69
N PRO A 228 15.24 -15.74 8.09
CA PRO A 228 14.34 -16.74 8.71
C PRO A 228 14.79 -17.34 10.06
N GLU A 229 16.09 -17.28 10.40
CA GLU A 229 16.68 -18.09 11.50
C GLU A 229 17.13 -17.30 12.74
N SER A 230 16.87 -15.99 12.83
CA SER A 230 17.65 -15.11 13.72
C SER A 230 17.06 -14.74 15.08
N VAL A 231 15.93 -15.32 15.49
CA VAL A 231 15.26 -14.89 16.74
C VAL A 231 15.82 -15.65 17.94
N CYS A 232 16.63 -14.96 18.75
CA CYS A 232 17.01 -15.45 20.06
C CYS A 232 15.97 -15.00 21.10
N LYS A 233 15.52 -15.91 21.98
CA LYS A 233 14.62 -15.54 23.07
C LYS A 233 15.41 -14.73 24.11
N TRP A 234 14.82 -13.64 24.60
CA TRP A 234 15.38 -12.91 25.73
C TRP A 234 15.05 -13.71 27.01
N ASP A 235 16.04 -14.37 27.61
CA ASP A 235 15.83 -15.20 28.80
C ASP A 235 15.48 -14.28 30.01
N ASN A 236 14.20 -14.22 30.40
CA ASN A 236 13.67 -13.23 31.37
C ASN A 236 13.76 -13.71 32.84
N PRO A 237 13.81 -12.78 33.83
CA PRO A 237 12.55 -12.50 34.55
C PRO A 237 12.29 -11.03 34.99
N MET A 238 13.06 -10.03 34.56
CA MET A 238 12.84 -8.61 34.94
C MET A 238 12.70 -7.71 33.70
N HIS A 239 11.48 -7.23 33.44
CA HIS A 239 11.19 -6.24 32.39
C HIS A 239 12.05 -4.96 32.48
N GLY A 240 12.59 -4.64 33.67
CA GLY A 240 13.45 -3.48 33.90
C GLY A 240 14.75 -3.49 33.09
N GLU A 241 15.44 -4.64 32.97
CA GLU A 241 16.70 -4.70 32.21
C GLU A 241 16.45 -4.56 30.69
N PHE A 242 15.39 -5.19 30.18
CA PHE A 242 15.01 -5.03 28.78
C PHE A 242 14.62 -3.60 28.45
N LEU A 243 13.76 -2.99 29.27
CA LEU A 243 13.26 -1.64 29.02
C LEU A 243 14.37 -0.60 29.12
N GLU A 244 15.27 -0.73 30.09
CA GLU A 244 16.46 0.12 30.21
C GLU A 244 17.33 0.05 28.96
N GLU A 245 17.65 -1.17 28.49
CA GLU A 245 18.40 -1.32 27.24
C GLU A 245 17.65 -0.73 26.03
N PHE A 246 16.34 -0.96 25.94
CA PHE A 246 15.52 -0.43 24.85
C PHE A 246 15.55 1.10 24.80
N LEU A 247 15.44 1.77 25.96
CA LEU A 247 15.52 3.24 26.06
C LEU A 247 16.92 3.75 25.72
N MET A 248 17.97 3.01 26.11
CA MET A 248 19.37 3.35 25.82
C MET A 248 19.70 3.24 24.33
N TYR A 249 19.07 2.33 23.59
CA TYR A 249 19.15 2.31 22.12
C TYR A 249 18.28 3.38 21.46
N SER A 250 17.23 3.85 22.14
CA SER A 250 16.26 4.80 21.58
C SER A 250 16.73 6.26 21.66
N PHE A 251 17.64 6.61 22.57
CA PHE A 251 18.05 8.01 22.79
C PHE A 251 19.57 8.19 22.86
N THR A 252 20.04 9.31 22.34
CA THR A 252 21.40 9.77 22.62
C THR A 252 21.54 10.14 24.10
N PRO A 253 22.77 10.15 24.66
CA PRO A 253 22.99 10.59 26.04
C PRO A 253 22.41 11.97 26.34
N PHE A 254 22.51 12.89 25.37
CA PHE A 254 21.98 14.25 25.50
C PHE A 254 20.45 14.29 25.54
N GLU A 255 19.79 13.52 24.66
CA GLU A 255 18.33 13.40 24.65
C GLU A 255 17.80 12.76 25.93
N TYR A 256 18.48 11.69 26.38
CA TYR A 256 18.13 10.98 27.61
C TYR A 256 18.15 11.92 28.82
N GLU A 257 19.22 12.69 28.99
CA GLU A 257 19.34 13.72 30.05
C GLU A 257 18.30 14.83 29.89
N THR A 258 18.00 15.25 28.66
CA THR A 258 16.99 16.29 28.40
C THR A 258 15.59 15.83 28.79
N ILE A 259 15.24 14.57 28.49
CA ILE A 259 13.98 13.96 28.90
C ILE A 259 13.89 13.90 30.42
N LEU A 260 14.95 13.47 31.11
CA LEU A 260 14.98 13.42 32.59
C LEU A 260 14.78 14.79 33.25
N GLN A 261 15.26 15.84 32.61
CA GLN A 261 15.20 17.21 33.13
C GLN A 261 13.92 17.95 32.74
N TYR A 262 13.03 17.31 31.96
CA TYR A 262 11.81 17.96 31.47
C TYR A 262 10.86 18.30 32.63
N PRO A 263 10.49 19.58 32.82
CA PRO A 263 9.71 19.98 33.99
C PRO A 263 8.25 19.53 33.87
N HIS A 264 7.80 18.68 34.80
CA HIS A 264 6.38 18.35 34.96
C HIS A 264 5.65 19.35 35.84
N GLY A 265 4.38 19.60 35.51
CA GLY A 265 3.43 20.39 36.31
C GLY A 265 3.04 19.78 37.67
N GLY A 266 3.80 18.82 38.21
CA GLY A 266 3.55 18.21 39.50
C GLY A 266 4.67 17.25 39.93
N CYS A 267 5.32 17.58 41.06
CA CYS A 267 6.25 16.80 41.88
C CYS A 267 7.36 15.99 41.17
N GLY A 268 8.56 16.59 41.12
CA GLY A 268 9.77 15.93 40.63
C GLY A 268 10.21 14.77 41.51
N SER A 269 10.01 13.55 41.02
CA SER A 269 10.77 12.32 41.30
C SER A 269 10.23 11.12 40.49
N GLY A 270 9.88 11.33 39.22
CA GLY A 270 9.42 10.25 38.33
C GLY A 270 10.58 9.45 37.76
N THR A 271 10.34 8.18 37.40
CA THR A 271 11.35 7.36 36.70
C THR A 271 11.53 7.85 35.26
N ILE A 272 12.59 7.42 34.54
CA ILE A 272 12.78 7.80 33.12
C ILE A 272 11.55 7.43 32.28
N GLU A 273 10.92 6.31 32.59
CA GLU A 273 9.71 5.84 31.91
C GLU A 273 8.55 6.82 32.08
N ASP A 274 8.37 7.37 33.29
CA ASP A 274 7.33 8.39 33.54
C ASP A 274 7.62 9.66 32.72
N GLN A 275 8.87 10.07 32.64
CA GLN A 275 9.31 11.24 31.86
C GLN A 275 9.08 11.04 30.38
N VAL A 276 9.42 9.86 29.84
CA VAL A 276 9.22 9.52 28.42
C VAL A 276 7.74 9.56 28.06
N VAL A 277 6.86 8.92 28.85
CA VAL A 277 5.41 8.84 28.58
C VAL A 277 4.77 10.23 28.56
N THR A 278 5.15 11.08 29.51
CA THR A 278 4.59 12.42 29.70
C THR A 278 5.23 13.48 28.80
N PHE A 279 6.40 13.21 28.20
CA PHE A 279 7.02 14.12 27.25
C PHE A 279 6.07 14.39 26.07
N PRO A 280 5.89 15.65 25.62
CA PRO A 280 4.94 15.95 24.54
C PRO A 280 5.21 15.12 23.28
N SER A 281 4.18 14.50 22.70
CA SER A 281 4.31 13.72 21.44
C SER A 281 4.42 14.59 20.19
N SER A 282 4.49 15.92 20.33
CA SER A 282 4.46 16.85 19.20
C SER A 282 5.72 17.69 19.06
N SER A 283 6.25 17.67 17.83
CA SER A 283 7.30 18.55 17.33
C SER A 283 6.95 20.03 17.34
N SER A 284 5.67 20.39 17.49
CA SER A 284 5.24 21.80 17.60
C SER A 284 5.34 22.38 19.02
N ALA A 285 5.52 21.54 20.05
CA ALA A 285 5.35 21.94 21.45
C ALA A 285 6.65 22.40 22.15
N ASN A 286 7.83 21.98 21.69
CA ASN A 286 9.10 22.23 22.38
C ASN A 286 10.13 22.92 21.47
N GLY A 287 10.56 24.13 21.85
CA GLY A 287 11.40 25.00 21.01
C GLY A 287 12.78 24.42 20.64
N GLU A 288 13.45 23.69 21.53
CA GLU A 288 14.76 23.09 21.24
C GLU A 288 14.67 21.90 20.28
N TRP A 289 13.52 21.21 20.26
CA TRP A 289 13.28 20.01 19.47
C TRP A 289 12.31 20.27 18.31
N HIS A 290 12.01 21.54 18.02
CA HIS A 290 11.03 21.89 17.02
C HIS A 290 11.41 21.33 15.64
N GLY A 291 10.49 20.59 15.01
CA GLY A 291 10.73 19.96 13.72
C GLY A 291 11.67 18.74 13.72
N ASN A 292 12.17 18.28 14.86
CA ASN A 292 12.99 17.05 14.93
C ASN A 292 12.11 15.79 14.91
N TYR A 293 11.55 15.45 13.74
CA TYR A 293 10.64 14.31 13.60
C TYR A 293 11.26 12.95 13.92
N ASN A 294 12.58 12.76 13.72
CA ASN A 294 13.28 11.53 14.10
C ASN A 294 13.28 11.31 15.62
N PHE A 295 13.52 12.36 16.40
CA PHE A 295 13.42 12.30 17.86
C PHE A 295 12.00 11.93 18.31
N TYR A 296 10.96 12.57 17.77
CA TYR A 296 9.57 12.26 18.16
C TYR A 296 9.10 10.88 17.70
N ALA A 297 9.62 10.37 16.58
CA ALA A 297 9.38 8.98 16.18
C ALA A 297 10.01 8.02 17.19
N ARG A 298 11.27 8.23 17.58
CA ARG A 298 11.95 7.44 18.63
C ARG A 298 11.24 7.53 19.97
N LEU A 299 10.82 8.73 20.36
CA LEU A 299 10.02 8.95 21.56
C LEU A 299 8.71 8.15 21.53
N SER A 300 8.02 8.13 20.40
CA SER A 300 6.77 7.38 20.24
C SER A 300 6.98 5.87 20.37
N ILE A 301 8.04 5.32 19.76
CA ILE A 301 8.41 3.90 19.91
C ILE A 301 8.75 3.58 21.37
N ALA A 302 9.49 4.45 22.05
CA ALA A 302 9.80 4.28 23.46
C ALA A 302 8.53 4.28 24.34
N LYS A 303 7.56 5.16 24.06
CA LYS A 303 6.25 5.15 24.74
C LYS A 303 5.50 3.83 24.55
N MET A 304 5.49 3.28 23.33
CA MET A 304 4.87 1.98 23.04
C MET A 304 5.51 0.86 23.87
N ALA A 305 6.84 0.83 23.93
CA ALA A 305 7.57 -0.15 24.72
C ALA A 305 7.25 -0.04 26.22
N ILE A 306 7.17 1.19 26.75
CA ILE A 306 6.79 1.44 28.15
C ILE A 306 5.35 0.98 28.41
N HIS A 307 4.40 1.33 27.53
CA HIS A 307 3.02 0.91 27.67
C HIS A 307 2.86 -0.62 27.68
N PHE A 308 3.60 -1.32 26.81
CA PHE A 308 3.61 -2.78 26.83
C PHE A 308 4.21 -3.34 28.12
N LEU A 309 5.39 -2.87 28.52
CA LEU A 309 6.20 -3.53 29.55
C LEU A 309 5.90 -3.08 30.98
N LYS A 310 5.51 -1.82 31.17
CA LYS A 310 5.22 -1.21 32.47
C LYS A 310 3.72 -1.18 32.76
N ASP A 311 2.93 -0.77 31.77
CA ASP A 311 1.47 -0.62 31.93
C ASP A 311 0.70 -1.91 31.57
N ASN A 312 1.38 -2.92 31.03
CA ASN A 312 0.80 -4.20 30.58
C ASN A 312 -0.31 -4.03 29.54
N LEU A 313 -0.17 -3.08 28.62
CA LEU A 313 -1.10 -2.92 27.50
C LEU A 313 -0.94 -4.05 26.48
N GLY A 314 -2.05 -4.57 25.97
CA GLY A 314 -2.05 -5.57 24.89
C GLY A 314 -1.83 -4.95 23.51
N GLY A 315 -2.03 -3.64 23.38
CA GLY A 315 -1.74 -2.93 22.14
C GLY A 315 -1.82 -1.41 22.25
N VAL A 316 -1.54 -0.73 21.14
CA VAL A 316 -1.69 0.72 20.99
C VAL A 316 -2.31 1.07 19.65
N ILE A 317 -2.96 2.23 19.60
CA ILE A 317 -3.39 2.86 18.36
C ILE A 317 -2.56 4.13 18.16
N LEU A 318 -1.72 4.13 17.13
CA LEU A 318 -1.07 5.34 16.62
C LEU A 318 -2.07 6.12 15.77
N ALA A 319 -2.44 7.31 16.24
CA ALA A 319 -3.29 8.23 15.49
C ALA A 319 -2.47 9.43 15.04
N ASN A 320 -2.56 9.80 13.77
CA ASN A 320 -2.03 11.08 13.36
C ASN A 320 -2.99 12.21 13.71
N ARG A 321 -2.47 13.42 13.94
CA ARG A 321 -3.27 14.61 14.31
C ARG A 321 -4.42 14.93 13.36
N ARG A 322 -4.27 14.63 12.08
CA ARG A 322 -5.31 14.88 11.08
C ARG A 322 -6.46 13.87 11.14
N GLY A 323 -6.27 12.73 11.84
CA GLY A 323 -7.25 11.64 11.91
C GLY A 323 -7.40 10.89 10.59
N THR A 324 -6.47 11.05 9.66
CA THR A 324 -6.44 10.35 8.36
C THR A 324 -5.82 8.96 8.46
N LYS A 325 -5.17 8.63 9.58
CA LYS A 325 -4.42 7.39 9.76
C LYS A 325 -4.53 6.88 11.20
N TYR A 326 -4.95 5.62 11.32
CA TYR A 326 -4.95 4.85 12.57
C TYR A 326 -4.17 3.56 12.35
N GLN A 327 -3.13 3.35 13.14
CA GLN A 327 -2.27 2.17 13.02
C GLN A 327 -2.35 1.39 14.33
N ALA A 328 -2.86 0.17 14.24
CA ALA A 328 -3.07 -0.70 15.37
C ALA A 328 -1.85 -1.63 15.53
N ILE A 329 -1.28 -1.64 16.73
CA ILE A 329 -0.09 -2.44 17.04
C ILE A 329 -0.46 -3.30 18.25
N GLU A 330 -0.60 -4.60 18.04
CA GLU A 330 -0.77 -5.60 19.09
C GLU A 330 0.60 -6.11 19.52
N PHE A 331 0.84 -6.24 20.83
CA PHE A 331 2.11 -6.73 21.38
C PHE A 331 1.96 -8.18 21.88
N TYR A 332 2.98 -9.00 21.63
CA TYR A 332 2.95 -10.41 22.07
C TYR A 332 4.06 -10.79 23.03
N ASN A 333 5.29 -10.39 22.73
CA ASN A 333 6.46 -10.90 23.43
C ASN A 333 7.67 -9.98 23.28
N ILE A 334 8.69 -10.20 24.09
CA ILE A 334 10.01 -9.60 23.92
C ILE A 334 11.00 -10.60 23.34
N CYS A 335 11.93 -10.13 22.53
CA CYS A 335 12.99 -10.95 21.95
C CYS A 335 14.29 -10.16 21.77
N ALA A 336 15.38 -10.89 21.51
CA ALA A 336 16.68 -10.31 21.19
C ALA A 336 17.05 -10.68 19.75
N THR A 337 17.46 -9.70 18.95
CA THR A 337 18.04 -9.97 17.64
C THR A 337 19.41 -9.31 17.55
N GLN A 338 20.47 -10.14 17.55
CA GLN A 338 21.86 -9.67 17.57
C GLN A 338 22.18 -8.69 18.74
N GLY A 339 21.52 -8.88 19.89
CA GLY A 339 21.69 -8.02 21.07
C GLY A 339 20.93 -6.69 21.00
N VAL A 340 20.02 -6.53 20.03
CA VAL A 340 19.04 -5.44 20.00
C VAL A 340 17.75 -5.92 20.66
N PRO A 341 17.21 -5.19 21.66
CA PRO A 341 15.94 -5.53 22.30
C PRO A 341 14.79 -5.19 21.34
N CYS A 342 13.90 -6.15 21.10
CA CYS A 342 12.77 -6.02 20.19
C CYS A 342 11.48 -6.53 20.85
N ILE A 343 10.33 -5.97 20.46
CA ILE A 343 9.00 -6.44 20.88
C ILE A 343 8.31 -7.09 19.68
N SER A 344 7.87 -8.34 19.78
CA SER A 344 7.05 -8.98 18.75
C SER A 344 5.69 -8.32 18.65
N ILE A 345 5.29 -7.96 17.43
CA ILE A 345 4.04 -7.25 17.15
C ILE A 345 3.24 -7.88 16.01
N GLN A 346 1.92 -7.65 16.03
CA GLN A 346 1.10 -7.64 14.83
C GLN A 346 0.71 -6.21 14.56
N TYR A 347 0.90 -5.82 13.31
CA TYR A 347 0.67 -4.48 12.83
C TYR A 347 -0.48 -4.52 11.84
N GLY A 348 -1.58 -3.86 12.23
CA GLY A 348 -2.74 -3.63 11.40
C GLY A 348 -2.82 -2.15 11.05
N ILE A 349 -3.13 -1.84 9.80
CA ILE A 349 -3.33 -0.44 9.40
C ILE A 349 -4.76 -0.24 8.93
N ASP A 350 -5.45 0.69 9.59
CA ASP A 350 -6.84 1.00 9.30
C ASP A 350 -6.99 2.44 8.73
N PRO A 351 -7.40 2.57 7.45
CA PRO A 351 -7.75 3.87 6.89
C PRO A 351 -9.16 4.35 7.27
N GLU A 352 -9.99 3.56 7.95
CA GLU A 352 -11.43 3.84 8.17
C GLU A 352 -11.78 4.47 9.52
N GLY A 353 -10.80 4.65 10.39
CA GLY A 353 -10.98 5.32 11.68
C GLY A 353 -10.52 4.50 12.87
N ILE A 354 -10.66 5.05 14.06
CA ILE A 354 -10.25 4.37 15.29
C ILE A 354 -11.05 3.08 15.57
N LYS A 355 -12.24 2.92 14.97
CA LYS A 355 -13.14 1.80 15.27
C LYS A 355 -12.59 0.45 14.82
N ASN A 356 -12.19 0.27 13.56
CA ASN A 356 -11.70 -1.05 13.14
C ASN A 356 -10.28 -1.29 13.68
N ALA A 357 -9.49 -0.24 13.92
CA ALA A 357 -8.26 -0.34 14.70
C ALA A 357 -8.52 -0.87 16.14
N THR A 358 -9.60 -0.43 16.79
CA THR A 358 -10.00 -0.93 18.12
C THR A 358 -10.54 -2.37 18.05
N GLU A 359 -11.35 -2.69 17.04
CA GLU A 359 -11.85 -4.05 16.81
C GLU A 359 -10.72 -5.04 16.51
N PHE A 360 -9.70 -4.60 15.75
CA PHE A 360 -8.49 -5.38 15.47
C PHE A 360 -7.77 -5.79 16.76
N LEU A 361 -7.70 -4.88 17.74
CA LEU A 361 -7.07 -5.15 19.03
C LEU A 361 -7.99 -5.93 20.00
N ARG A 362 -9.12 -6.49 19.53
CA ARG A 362 -9.95 -7.53 20.19
C ARG A 362 -10.33 -7.28 21.67
N GLY A 363 -10.40 -6.02 22.11
CA GLY A 363 -10.74 -5.66 23.48
C GLY A 363 -9.56 -5.72 24.47
N GLU A 364 -8.33 -5.74 23.97
CA GLU A 364 -7.12 -5.51 24.76
C GLU A 364 -7.17 -4.17 25.52
N THR A 365 -6.35 -4.04 26.56
CA THR A 365 -6.12 -2.72 27.16
C THR A 365 -5.24 -1.93 26.19
N ILE A 366 -5.79 -0.87 25.61
CA ILE A 366 -5.14 -0.09 24.54
C ILE A 366 -5.02 1.39 24.92
N GLU A 367 -3.94 2.01 24.45
CA GLU A 367 -3.72 3.46 24.54
C GLU A 367 -3.69 4.08 23.14
N VAL A 368 -4.22 5.29 23.00
CA VAL A 368 -4.16 6.05 21.75
C VAL A 368 -3.03 7.06 21.84
N ILE A 369 -1.99 6.85 21.04
CA ILE A 369 -0.85 7.77 20.96
C ILE A 369 -1.06 8.69 19.76
N GLU A 370 -1.40 9.95 20.04
CA GLU A 370 -1.50 10.99 19.02
C GLU A 370 -0.11 11.54 18.67
N VAL A 371 0.23 11.55 17.39
CA VAL A 371 1.52 12.05 16.87
C VAL A 371 1.30 12.99 15.69
N ASP A 372 2.29 13.86 15.43
CA ASP A 372 2.27 14.69 14.23
C ASP A 372 2.25 13.82 12.95
N ASN A 373 1.61 14.30 11.87
CA ASN A 373 1.43 13.52 10.63
C ASN A 373 2.75 13.01 10.04
N ALA A 374 3.79 13.85 10.03
CA ALA A 374 5.12 13.46 9.56
C ALA A 374 5.74 12.36 10.43
N VAL A 375 5.52 12.39 11.75
CA VAL A 375 5.96 11.34 12.68
C VAL A 375 5.22 10.03 12.40
N ALA A 376 3.91 10.08 12.16
CA ALA A 376 3.12 8.90 11.82
C ALA A 376 3.62 8.19 10.54
N VAL A 377 4.07 8.94 9.54
CA VAL A 377 4.66 8.41 8.30
C VAL A 377 6.02 7.76 8.57
N ILE A 378 6.90 8.42 9.33
CA ILE A 378 8.21 7.86 9.69
C ILE A 378 8.05 6.56 10.50
N LEU A 379 7.10 6.54 11.43
CA LEU A 379 6.79 5.35 12.23
C LEU A 379 6.27 4.20 11.37
N GLU A 380 5.39 4.47 10.41
CA GLU A 380 4.89 3.46 9.47
C GLU A 380 6.05 2.83 8.68
N ASP A 381 6.89 3.66 8.05
CA ASP A 381 8.04 3.16 7.27
C ASP A 381 8.97 2.31 8.14
N HIS A 382 9.25 2.75 9.37
CA HIS A 382 10.08 1.97 10.30
C HIS A 382 9.43 0.64 10.68
N ILE A 383 8.15 0.64 11.05
CA ILE A 383 7.44 -0.56 11.46
C ILE A 383 7.33 -1.55 10.30
N LEU A 384 6.97 -1.09 9.09
CA LEU A 384 6.90 -1.93 7.90
C LEU A 384 8.26 -2.56 7.57
N ASN A 385 9.36 -1.81 7.69
CA ASN A 385 10.72 -2.34 7.52
C ASN A 385 11.11 -3.39 8.59
N CYS A 386 10.43 -3.39 9.73
CA CYS A 386 10.60 -4.37 10.80
C CYS A 386 9.59 -5.55 10.71
N THR A 387 8.71 -5.56 9.72
CA THR A 387 7.76 -6.64 9.47
C THR A 387 8.24 -7.59 8.39
N LYS A 388 7.87 -8.87 8.50
CA LYS A 388 8.14 -9.83 7.43
C LYS A 388 7.19 -9.54 6.27
N ASN A 389 7.69 -9.59 5.02
CA ASN A 389 6.91 -9.39 3.78
C ASN A 389 5.73 -10.37 3.58
N SER A 390 5.42 -11.22 4.56
CA SER A 390 4.24 -12.08 4.62
C SER A 390 3.06 -11.33 5.21
N GLY A 391 2.52 -10.37 4.45
CA GLY A 391 1.27 -9.71 4.83
C GLY A 391 0.08 -10.63 4.60
N LEU A 392 -0.72 -10.91 5.63
CA LEU A 392 -2.01 -11.59 5.47
C LEU A 392 -3.06 -10.53 5.16
N ASN A 393 -3.58 -10.53 3.93
CA ASN A 393 -4.79 -9.77 3.61
C ASN A 393 -5.97 -10.48 4.26
N ASP A 394 -6.57 -9.89 5.28
CA ASP A 394 -7.91 -10.31 5.66
C ASP A 394 -8.92 -9.68 4.71
N ILE A 395 -9.35 -10.51 3.75
CA ILE A 395 -10.26 -10.16 2.67
C ILE A 395 -11.65 -9.74 3.24
N GLY A 396 -11.95 -10.09 4.50
CA GLY A 396 -13.20 -9.73 5.18
C GLY A 396 -13.23 -8.33 5.80
N SER A 397 -12.16 -7.90 6.47
CA SER A 397 -12.09 -6.63 7.20
C SER A 397 -11.48 -5.47 6.40
N GLY A 398 -10.77 -5.75 5.31
CA GLY A 398 -10.05 -4.72 4.56
C GLY A 398 -8.80 -4.19 5.29
N LEU A 399 -8.38 -4.85 6.36
CA LEU A 399 -7.14 -4.55 7.08
C LEU A 399 -5.97 -5.33 6.47
N LEU A 400 -4.83 -4.65 6.34
CA LEU A 400 -3.55 -5.26 5.96
C LEU A 400 -2.84 -5.66 7.25
N PHE A 401 -2.50 -6.93 7.39
CA PHE A 401 -1.82 -7.44 8.58
C PHE A 401 -0.38 -7.79 8.29
N TYR A 402 0.50 -7.36 9.18
CA TYR A 402 1.92 -7.66 9.13
C TYR A 402 2.38 -8.19 10.47
N GLU A 403 3.02 -9.36 10.47
CA GLU A 403 3.74 -9.85 11.63
C GLU A 403 5.18 -9.31 11.60
N GLY A 404 5.64 -8.80 12.73
CA GLY A 404 6.94 -8.15 12.79
C GLY A 404 7.43 -7.88 14.19
N TYR A 405 8.33 -6.91 14.27
CA TYR A 405 8.94 -6.51 15.52
C TYR A 405 8.94 -4.99 15.64
N LEU A 406 8.71 -4.48 16.84
CA LEU A 406 8.99 -3.11 17.18
C LEU A 406 10.40 -3.04 17.78
N ALA A 407 11.34 -2.47 17.01
CA ALA A 407 12.73 -2.27 17.40
C ALA A 407 13.05 -0.78 17.57
N PRO A 408 14.10 -0.41 18.35
CA PRO A 408 14.61 0.95 18.39
C PRO A 408 14.97 1.45 16.97
N MET A 409 14.68 2.74 16.70
CA MET A 409 14.96 3.38 15.41
C MET A 409 16.34 4.02 15.38
N GLU A 410 16.95 4.09 14.19
CA GLU A 410 18.25 4.72 13.98
C GLU A 410 18.30 6.15 14.54
N LEU A 411 19.40 6.44 15.25
CA LEU A 411 19.73 7.74 15.78
C LEU A 411 20.29 8.60 14.65
N LEU A 412 19.43 9.42 14.05
CA LEU A 412 19.91 10.44 13.14
C LEU A 412 20.38 11.65 13.96
N PRO A 413 21.50 12.29 13.59
CA PRO A 413 21.90 13.53 14.21
C PRO A 413 20.72 14.50 14.21
N LEU A 414 20.58 15.31 15.27
CA LEU A 414 19.74 16.50 15.25
C LEU A 414 19.99 17.18 13.92
N SER A 415 19.02 17.05 13.03
CA SER A 415 19.20 17.60 11.72
C SER A 415 19.36 19.09 11.93
N THR A 416 20.47 19.64 11.46
CA THR A 416 20.47 21.04 11.01
C THR A 416 19.65 21.16 9.72
N ASP A 417 18.66 20.27 9.52
CA ASP A 417 17.67 20.43 8.49
C ASP A 417 17.11 21.81 8.70
N LYS A 418 17.35 22.59 7.66
CA LYS A 418 16.81 23.91 7.41
C LYS A 418 15.30 23.77 7.19
N HIS A 419 14.62 23.19 8.16
CA HIS A 419 13.17 23.26 8.36
C HIS A 419 12.81 24.38 9.35
N SER A 420 13.76 25.28 9.64
CA SER A 420 13.49 26.72 9.60
C SER A 420 14.11 27.23 8.28
N ASP A 421 13.36 27.78 7.34
CA ASP A 421 12.14 28.54 7.46
C ASP A 421 11.04 27.91 6.61
N GLN A 422 9.82 28.43 6.80
CA GLN A 422 9.02 28.85 5.67
C GLN A 422 9.92 29.66 4.70
N ASN A 423 10.76 29.00 3.91
CA ASN A 423 11.30 29.56 2.69
C ASN A 423 10.12 29.64 1.76
N SER A 424 9.26 30.62 2.01
CA SER A 424 8.20 31.04 1.14
C SER A 424 8.84 31.12 -0.24
N LEU A 425 8.49 30.15 -1.10
CA LEU A 425 8.69 30.28 -2.52
C LEU A 425 8.12 31.66 -2.92
N PRO A 426 8.78 32.34 -3.87
CA PRO A 426 8.75 33.79 -3.97
C PRO A 426 7.33 34.35 -3.91
N ALA A 427 7.18 35.50 -3.25
CA ALA A 427 5.93 36.20 -2.97
C ALA A 427 5.04 36.52 -4.19
N THR A 428 5.42 36.16 -5.41
CA THR A 428 4.54 36.24 -6.59
C THR A 428 4.92 35.17 -7.63
N ILE A 429 4.28 34.00 -7.57
CA ILE A 429 4.12 33.15 -8.76
C ILE A 429 3.20 33.89 -9.73
N PRO A 430 3.49 33.92 -11.04
CA PRO A 430 2.61 34.53 -12.02
C PRO A 430 1.16 34.04 -11.89
N LEU A 431 0.19 34.94 -12.00
CA LEU A 431 -1.23 34.60 -11.98
C LEU A 431 -1.60 33.89 -13.29
N VAL A 432 -1.33 32.59 -13.35
CA VAL A 432 -1.59 31.71 -14.49
C VAL A 432 -2.38 30.51 -14.02
N ASN A 433 -3.31 30.08 -14.86
CA ASN A 433 -4.07 28.86 -14.63
C ASN A 433 -3.20 27.64 -14.95
N PHE A 434 -3.26 26.63 -14.10
CA PHE A 434 -2.57 25.37 -14.29
C PHE A 434 -3.42 24.21 -13.78
N GLY A 435 -3.05 22.99 -14.17
CA GLY A 435 -3.63 21.75 -13.67
C GLY A 435 -2.52 20.75 -13.40
N VAL A 436 -2.80 19.77 -12.55
CA VAL A 436 -1.87 18.71 -12.19
C VAL A 436 -2.56 17.36 -12.30
N GLU A 437 -1.86 16.39 -12.87
CA GLU A 437 -2.26 14.99 -12.87
C GLU A 437 -1.18 14.21 -12.13
N LEU A 438 -1.54 13.55 -11.02
CA LEU A 438 -0.64 12.71 -10.24
C LEU A 438 -1.03 11.24 -10.43
N GLU A 439 -0.17 10.50 -11.12
CA GLU A 439 -0.29 9.06 -11.26
C GLU A 439 0.05 8.38 -9.93
N MET A 440 -0.77 7.41 -9.53
CA MET A 440 -0.65 6.70 -8.28
C MET A 440 -1.26 5.30 -8.38
N SER A 441 -1.10 4.52 -7.33
CA SER A 441 -1.83 3.26 -7.16
C SER A 441 -2.46 3.22 -5.79
N CYS A 442 -3.55 2.46 -5.67
CA CYS A 442 -4.18 2.17 -4.40
C CYS A 442 -4.33 0.65 -4.23
N ALA A 443 -4.08 0.13 -3.02
CA ALA A 443 -4.30 -1.29 -2.72
C ALA A 443 -5.72 -1.73 -3.15
N SER A 444 -5.86 -2.97 -3.62
CA SER A 444 -7.09 -3.50 -4.23
C SER A 444 -8.35 -3.33 -3.36
N GLY A 445 -9.52 -3.24 -4.01
CA GLY A 445 -10.85 -3.18 -3.37
C GLY A 445 -11.54 -1.81 -3.46
N ASN A 446 -12.53 -1.56 -2.59
CA ASN A 446 -13.36 -0.34 -2.54
C ASN A 446 -12.59 0.92 -2.07
N ARG A 447 -11.25 0.89 -2.09
CA ARG A 447 -10.40 1.90 -1.45
C ARG A 447 -10.32 3.21 -2.24
N THR A 448 -10.71 3.24 -3.51
CA THR A 448 -10.80 4.50 -4.29
C THR A 448 -11.89 5.44 -3.77
N GLU A 449 -13.05 4.89 -3.37
CA GLU A 449 -14.15 5.64 -2.75
C GLU A 449 -13.73 6.21 -1.39
N ARG A 450 -12.92 5.46 -0.66
CA ARG A 450 -12.37 5.89 0.64
C ARG A 450 -11.32 6.98 0.47
N MET A 451 -10.39 6.83 -0.47
CA MET A 451 -9.44 7.89 -0.79
C MET A 451 -10.17 9.20 -1.16
N ALA A 452 -11.22 9.11 -1.99
CA ALA A 452 -12.06 10.26 -2.30
C ALA A 452 -12.72 10.88 -1.05
N SER A 453 -13.23 10.04 -0.15
CA SER A 453 -13.86 10.48 1.09
C SER A 453 -12.86 11.15 2.05
N SER A 454 -11.68 10.55 2.26
CA SER A 454 -10.62 11.13 3.11
C SER A 454 -10.10 12.46 2.55
N LEU A 455 -9.92 12.56 1.24
CA LEU A 455 -9.57 13.83 0.59
C LEU A 455 -10.68 14.86 0.81
N ALA A 456 -11.95 14.47 0.67
CA ALA A 456 -13.06 15.38 0.86
C ALA A 456 -13.19 15.89 2.30
N GLU A 457 -13.06 14.99 3.26
CA GLU A 457 -13.16 15.32 4.68
C GLU A 457 -11.98 16.15 5.18
N HIS A 458 -10.75 15.74 4.86
CA HIS A 458 -9.56 16.30 5.50
C HIS A 458 -8.83 17.35 4.66
N ALA A 459 -9.00 17.36 3.34
CA ALA A 459 -8.50 18.46 2.49
C ALA A 459 -9.60 19.48 2.13
N GLY A 460 -10.87 19.20 2.46
CA GLY A 460 -11.99 20.09 2.18
C GLY A 460 -12.29 20.25 0.69
N ILE A 461 -12.09 19.18 -0.11
CA ILE A 461 -12.27 19.20 -1.57
C ILE A 461 -13.43 18.31 -2.04
N ASP A 462 -13.97 18.57 -3.23
CA ASP A 462 -14.95 17.67 -3.86
C ASP A 462 -14.20 16.69 -4.78
N VAL A 463 -14.35 15.39 -4.56
CA VAL A 463 -13.65 14.38 -5.35
C VAL A 463 -14.63 13.55 -6.16
N LYS A 464 -14.54 13.66 -7.49
CA LYS A 464 -15.33 12.88 -8.41
C LYS A 464 -14.60 11.60 -8.82
N LEU A 465 -15.22 10.45 -8.56
CA LEU A 465 -14.78 9.19 -9.15
C LEU A 465 -15.24 9.10 -10.60
N ARG A 466 -14.31 9.01 -11.54
CA ARG A 466 -14.64 8.75 -12.94
C ARG A 466 -14.65 7.25 -13.18
N GLN A 467 -15.83 6.64 -13.10
CA GLN A 467 -16.04 5.28 -13.58
C GLN A 467 -15.69 5.21 -15.07
N HIS A 468 -14.99 4.15 -15.48
CA HIS A 468 -14.70 3.89 -16.87
C HIS A 468 -16.04 3.69 -17.61
N GLN A 469 -16.51 4.67 -18.38
CA GLN A 469 -17.59 4.46 -19.35
C GLN A 469 -17.06 3.69 -20.56
N GLY A 470 -16.55 2.49 -20.33
CA GLY A 470 -16.43 1.51 -21.38
C GLY A 470 -17.84 0.97 -21.65
N LYS A 471 -18.57 1.56 -22.61
CA LYS A 471 -19.64 0.80 -23.27
C LYS A 471 -18.97 -0.31 -24.07
N GLY A 472 -18.66 -1.44 -23.41
CA GLY A 472 -18.55 -2.71 -24.11
C GLY A 472 -19.90 -2.97 -24.78
N LYS A 473 -19.89 -3.39 -26.04
CA LYS A 473 -21.13 -3.64 -26.80
C LYS A 473 -22.07 -4.66 -26.12
N ASP A 474 -21.58 -5.40 -25.12
CA ASP A 474 -22.33 -6.49 -24.48
C ASP A 474 -22.36 -6.39 -22.93
N GLY A 475 -21.97 -5.26 -22.32
CA GLY A 475 -22.13 -5.03 -20.87
C GLY A 475 -21.33 -5.94 -19.92
N ARG A 476 -20.26 -6.62 -20.37
CA ARG A 476 -19.32 -7.35 -19.49
C ARG A 476 -17.98 -6.64 -19.35
N TRP A 477 -17.41 -6.73 -18.14
CA TRP A 477 -16.07 -6.27 -17.77
C TRP A 477 -14.99 -7.17 -18.39
N PRO A 478 -13.89 -6.63 -18.94
CA PRO A 478 -12.81 -7.44 -19.49
C PRO A 478 -11.73 -7.67 -18.43
N TYR A 479 -12.03 -8.46 -17.40
CA TYR A 479 -11.04 -9.19 -16.59
C TYR A 479 -11.78 -10.37 -15.95
N ASP A 480 -12.07 -11.38 -16.77
CA ASP A 480 -12.48 -12.70 -16.32
C ASP A 480 -11.22 -13.57 -16.42
N PHE A 481 -10.68 -13.98 -15.28
CA PHE A 481 -9.64 -15.00 -15.21
C PHE A 481 -10.33 -16.36 -15.27
N GLY A 482 -10.08 -17.12 -16.35
CA GLY A 482 -10.33 -18.56 -16.42
C GLY A 482 -11.49 -18.99 -17.31
N ASN A 483 -11.21 -19.29 -18.57
CA ASN A 483 -11.37 -20.66 -19.07
C ASN A 483 -10.75 -20.80 -20.45
N ASP A 484 -9.62 -21.49 -20.49
CA ASP A 484 -9.18 -22.21 -21.68
C ASP A 484 -10.15 -23.36 -21.92
N LYS A 485 -10.82 -23.38 -23.08
CA LYS A 485 -11.20 -24.61 -23.79
C LYS A 485 -11.12 -24.35 -25.29
N SER A 486 -10.04 -24.88 -25.86
CA SER A 486 -10.02 -25.71 -27.07
C SER A 486 -11.21 -25.64 -28.03
N SER A 487 -10.95 -25.29 -29.29
CA SER A 487 -11.07 -26.26 -30.38
C SER A 487 -10.59 -25.63 -31.69
N ASP A 488 -9.86 -26.44 -32.43
CA ASP A 488 -9.48 -26.27 -33.83
C ASP A 488 -10.59 -25.66 -34.70
N ASP A 489 -10.24 -24.74 -35.61
CA ASP A 489 -10.41 -25.06 -37.03
C ASP A 489 -9.67 -24.09 -37.96
N VAL A 490 -9.06 -24.74 -38.95
CA VAL A 490 -8.31 -24.22 -40.08
C VAL A 490 -9.29 -23.73 -41.16
N SER A 491 -9.04 -22.56 -41.77
CA SER A 491 -8.92 -22.39 -43.24
C SER A 491 -9.11 -20.94 -43.70
N ASP A 492 -8.12 -20.47 -44.45
CA ASP A 492 -8.22 -19.76 -45.73
C ASP A 492 -9.42 -18.81 -46.01
N ALA A 493 -9.11 -17.54 -46.31
CA ALA A 493 -9.19 -17.02 -47.69
C ALA A 493 -9.13 -15.48 -47.73
N ASP A 494 -8.12 -15.00 -48.46
CA ASP A 494 -8.19 -14.02 -49.56
C ASP A 494 -9.45 -13.13 -49.70
N GLY A 495 -9.25 -11.83 -49.95
CA GLY A 495 -10.35 -10.96 -50.37
C GLY A 495 -10.08 -9.46 -50.37
N SER A 496 -9.33 -9.00 -51.36
CA SER A 496 -9.17 -7.60 -51.74
C SER A 496 -10.48 -6.87 -52.13
N PHE A 497 -10.40 -5.53 -52.17
CA PHE A 497 -11.13 -4.52 -52.99
C PHE A 497 -12.15 -3.58 -52.32
N SER A 498 -11.82 -2.26 -52.37
CA SER A 498 -12.59 -1.06 -52.80
C SER A 498 -14.03 -0.83 -52.28
N SER A 499 -14.64 0.34 -52.16
CA SER A 499 -14.38 1.78 -52.25
C SER A 499 -15.76 2.46 -52.06
N HIS A 500 -15.82 3.80 -51.93
CA HIS A 500 -17.01 4.69 -52.00
C HIS A 500 -17.81 4.90 -50.70
N SER A 501 -17.68 6.10 -50.11
CA SER A 501 -18.64 7.25 -50.16
C SER A 501 -19.84 7.05 -49.22
N SER A 502 -20.13 7.89 -48.23
CA SER A 502 -20.55 9.28 -48.40
C SER A 502 -20.86 9.89 -47.02
N MET A 503 -20.56 11.17 -46.82
CA MET A 503 -21.02 12.01 -45.72
C MET A 503 -22.51 12.36 -45.86
N PRO A 504 -23.14 12.81 -44.76
CA PRO A 504 -24.04 13.95 -44.86
C PRO A 504 -23.62 15.11 -43.94
N ASP A 505 -23.80 16.31 -44.50
CA ASP A 505 -23.58 17.65 -43.95
C ASP A 505 -24.35 17.93 -42.65
N LEU A 506 -23.72 18.67 -41.74
CA LEU A 506 -24.40 19.45 -40.71
C LEU A 506 -23.74 20.84 -40.61
N ASP A 507 -24.54 21.87 -40.89
CA ASP A 507 -24.18 23.28 -40.87
C ASP A 507 -23.71 23.77 -39.47
N PRO A 508 -22.73 24.69 -39.40
CA PRO A 508 -22.33 25.33 -38.15
C PRO A 508 -23.21 26.57 -37.84
N PRO A 509 -23.57 26.83 -36.57
CA PRO A 509 -24.26 28.07 -36.21
C PRO A 509 -23.29 29.26 -36.16
N GLN A 510 -23.75 30.39 -36.68
CA GLN A 510 -23.05 31.68 -36.69
C GLN A 510 -23.03 32.35 -35.30
N PRO A 511 -22.01 33.16 -34.97
CA PRO A 511 -21.91 33.88 -33.71
C PRO A 511 -22.66 35.22 -33.77
N SER A 512 -23.51 35.49 -32.76
CA SER A 512 -24.06 36.82 -32.50
C SER A 512 -23.06 37.63 -31.66
N SER A 513 -22.66 38.76 -32.22
CA SER A 513 -21.87 39.84 -31.63
C SER A 513 -22.63 40.57 -30.53
N GLU A 514 -22.04 40.71 -29.34
CA GLU A 514 -22.24 41.88 -28.48
C GLU A 514 -20.90 42.25 -27.83
N ASP A 515 -20.37 43.39 -28.28
CA ASP A 515 -19.30 44.16 -27.67
C ASP A 515 -19.76 44.71 -26.31
N PHE A 516 -18.96 44.57 -25.26
CA PHE A 516 -18.97 45.52 -24.14
C PHE A 516 -17.55 45.63 -23.55
N ASP A 517 -16.91 46.75 -23.85
CA ASP A 517 -15.76 47.31 -23.14
C ASP A 517 -16.25 48.58 -22.42
N VAL A 518 -16.16 48.64 -21.09
CA VAL A 518 -15.75 49.83 -20.34
C VAL A 518 -15.56 49.53 -18.84
N ASN A 519 -14.43 50.03 -18.32
CA ASN A 519 -14.11 50.24 -16.92
C ASN A 519 -15.26 50.92 -16.13
N GLU A 520 -15.74 50.29 -15.05
CA GLU A 520 -16.40 51.00 -13.96
C GLU A 520 -15.80 50.64 -12.60
N THR A 521 -15.20 51.65 -11.98
CA THR A 521 -14.84 51.67 -10.56
C THR A 521 -16.14 51.70 -9.74
N ILE A 522 -16.46 50.61 -9.06
CA ILE A 522 -17.66 50.55 -8.21
C ILE A 522 -17.31 51.05 -6.81
N VAL A 523 -17.82 52.25 -6.47
CA VAL A 523 -18.03 52.69 -5.09
C VAL A 523 -19.36 52.07 -4.64
N VAL A 524 -19.32 51.03 -3.79
CA VAL A 524 -20.54 50.36 -3.30
C VAL A 524 -21.09 51.09 -2.09
N PHE A 525 -22.33 51.58 -2.18
CA PHE A 525 -23.18 51.88 -1.03
C PHE A 525 -23.87 50.59 -0.57
N GLU A 526 -23.72 50.27 0.71
CA GLU A 526 -24.15 49.00 1.33
C GLU A 526 -25.68 48.81 1.33
N THR A 527 -26.14 47.69 0.77
CA THR A 527 -27.47 47.11 1.03
C THR A 527 -27.34 45.59 1.23
N GLN A 528 -28.19 45.00 2.08
CA GLN A 528 -28.15 43.57 2.44
C GLN A 528 -28.31 42.60 1.25
N ASP A 529 -28.95 43.02 0.16
CA ASP A 529 -29.08 42.20 -1.05
C ASP A 529 -27.78 42.14 -1.86
N GLY A 530 -26.93 43.18 -1.79
CA GLY A 530 -25.59 43.17 -2.38
C GLY A 530 -24.63 42.20 -1.67
N LEU A 531 -24.81 41.99 -0.36
CA LEU A 531 -24.02 41.01 0.41
C LEU A 531 -24.35 39.57 0.03
N ARG A 532 -25.61 39.26 -0.29
CA ARG A 532 -26.02 37.92 -0.76
C ARG A 532 -25.47 37.59 -2.14
N ASP A 533 -25.55 38.52 -3.08
CA ASP A 533 -25.04 38.33 -4.45
C ASP A 533 -23.49 38.25 -4.46
N VAL A 534 -22.81 38.98 -3.55
CA VAL A 534 -21.38 38.82 -3.31
C VAL A 534 -21.08 37.45 -2.67
N HIS A 535 -21.86 37.00 -1.69
CA HIS A 535 -21.67 35.67 -1.08
C HIS A 535 -21.86 34.54 -2.10
N GLU A 536 -22.87 34.63 -2.97
CA GLU A 536 -23.16 33.63 -3.99
C GLU A 536 -22.12 33.65 -5.13
N LYS A 537 -21.58 34.82 -5.47
CA LYS A 537 -20.45 34.96 -6.40
C LYS A 537 -19.13 34.47 -5.79
N VAL A 538 -18.90 34.70 -4.49
CA VAL A 538 -17.75 34.19 -3.73
C VAL A 538 -17.84 32.67 -3.58
N GLU A 539 -19.03 32.10 -3.33
CA GLU A 539 -19.25 30.64 -3.31
C GLU A 539 -19.06 30.01 -4.69
N LYS A 540 -19.54 30.64 -5.78
CA LYS A 540 -19.27 30.18 -7.16
C LYS A 540 -17.80 30.34 -7.58
N ALA A 541 -17.09 31.33 -7.05
CA ALA A 541 -15.66 31.51 -7.27
C ALA A 541 -14.83 30.50 -6.45
N ALA A 542 -15.24 30.23 -5.20
CA ALA A 542 -14.67 29.17 -4.37
C ALA A 542 -14.95 27.78 -4.97
N SER A 543 -16.11 27.55 -5.59
CA SER A 543 -16.46 26.29 -6.26
C SER A 543 -15.68 26.01 -7.55
N LYS A 544 -14.88 26.97 -8.04
CA LYS A 544 -14.10 26.81 -9.28
C LYS A 544 -12.86 25.93 -9.09
N HIS A 545 -12.38 25.81 -7.84
CA HIS A 545 -11.15 25.09 -7.47
C HIS A 545 -11.38 23.81 -6.67
N THR A 546 -12.60 23.29 -6.59
CA THR A 546 -12.90 22.21 -5.63
C THR A 546 -13.07 20.84 -6.25
N LYS A 547 -13.36 20.71 -7.55
CA LYS A 547 -13.75 19.42 -8.13
C LYS A 547 -12.56 18.65 -8.70
N TRP A 548 -11.86 17.95 -7.82
CA TRP A 548 -10.85 16.96 -8.17
C TRP A 548 -11.49 15.73 -8.81
N SER A 549 -10.72 14.97 -9.57
CA SER A 549 -11.18 13.70 -10.14
C SER A 549 -10.18 12.60 -9.90
N ILE A 550 -10.64 11.40 -9.56
CA ILE A 550 -9.84 10.19 -9.59
C ILE A 550 -10.25 9.38 -10.81
N CYS A 551 -9.27 9.05 -11.65
CA CYS A 551 -9.45 8.34 -12.91
C CYS A 551 -8.65 7.03 -12.87
N TYR A 552 -9.12 6.00 -13.56
CA TYR A 552 -8.28 4.83 -13.84
C TYR A 552 -7.29 5.14 -14.96
N ASP A 553 -6.02 4.78 -14.78
CA ASP A 553 -4.99 4.99 -15.80
C ASP A 553 -4.21 3.72 -16.12
N LYS A 554 -4.49 3.18 -17.32
CA LYS A 554 -3.87 1.95 -17.86
C LYS A 554 -2.42 2.11 -18.31
N SER A 555 -1.88 3.33 -18.33
CA SER A 555 -0.47 3.58 -18.68
C SER A 555 0.49 3.10 -17.59
N ILE A 556 -0.02 2.96 -16.37
CA ILE A 556 0.76 2.75 -15.16
C ILE A 556 0.92 1.25 -14.90
N VAL A 557 2.07 0.85 -14.37
CA VAL A 557 2.29 -0.52 -13.90
C VAL A 557 1.91 -0.60 -12.40
N PRO A 558 1.09 -1.59 -11.99
CA PRO A 558 0.82 -1.86 -10.58
C PRO A 558 2.11 -2.06 -9.77
N ASN A 559 2.06 -1.89 -8.45
CA ASN A 559 3.24 -2.19 -7.62
C ASN A 559 3.58 -3.68 -7.69
N GLU A 560 4.87 -4.00 -7.79
CA GLU A 560 5.36 -5.39 -7.86
C GLU A 560 4.93 -6.20 -6.62
N GLU A 561 4.94 -5.56 -5.43
CA GLU A 561 4.51 -6.15 -4.15
C GLU A 561 2.98 -6.30 -4.03
N ASN A 562 2.21 -5.59 -4.86
CA ASN A 562 0.75 -5.67 -4.87
C ASN A 562 0.22 -5.56 -6.31
N PRO A 563 0.32 -6.66 -7.10
CA PRO A 563 -0.06 -6.66 -8.51
C PRO A 563 -1.56 -6.46 -8.74
N LEU A 564 -2.38 -6.59 -7.69
CA LEU A 564 -3.82 -6.32 -7.72
C LEU A 564 -4.16 -4.84 -7.43
N SER A 565 -3.16 -3.99 -7.17
CA SER A 565 -3.38 -2.57 -6.91
C SER A 565 -4.08 -1.88 -8.09
N THR A 566 -5.05 -1.04 -7.77
CA THR A 566 -5.75 -0.22 -8.76
C THR A 566 -4.83 0.92 -9.17
N ILE A 567 -4.60 1.05 -10.48
CA ILE A 567 -3.81 2.12 -11.08
C ILE A 567 -4.70 3.33 -11.35
N LEU A 568 -4.31 4.48 -10.80
CA LEU A 568 -5.15 5.65 -10.67
C LEU A 568 -4.38 6.92 -11.06
N GLU A 569 -5.13 7.95 -11.43
CA GLU A 569 -4.64 9.30 -11.66
C GLU A 569 -5.54 10.27 -10.89
N LEU A 570 -4.94 11.07 -10.00
CA LEU A 570 -5.62 12.18 -9.34
C LEU A 570 -5.42 13.44 -10.17
N VAL A 571 -6.52 13.98 -10.69
CA VAL A 571 -6.57 15.13 -11.58
C VAL A 571 -7.12 16.33 -10.82
N SER A 572 -6.36 17.41 -10.80
CA SER A 572 -6.76 18.65 -10.15
C SER A 572 -7.87 19.38 -10.94
N PRO A 573 -8.66 20.24 -10.28
CA PRO A 573 -9.36 21.31 -10.99
C PRO A 573 -8.36 22.28 -11.62
N ILE A 574 -8.86 23.26 -12.37
CA ILE A 574 -8.01 24.37 -12.81
C ILE A 574 -7.61 25.15 -11.55
N LEU A 575 -6.33 25.26 -11.27
CA LEU A 575 -5.71 26.00 -10.18
C LEU A 575 -5.10 27.30 -10.70
N THR A 576 -4.92 28.32 -9.87
CA THR A 576 -4.42 29.63 -10.34
C THR A 576 -3.38 30.22 -9.40
N GLY A 577 -2.22 30.59 -9.95
CA GLY A 577 -1.19 31.35 -9.22
C GLY A 577 -0.72 30.72 -7.91
N GLY A 578 -0.38 31.57 -6.93
CA GLY A 578 0.07 31.13 -5.61
C GLY A 578 -1.01 30.38 -4.83
N ASP A 579 -2.23 30.92 -4.80
CA ASP A 579 -3.36 30.32 -4.06
C ASP A 579 -3.67 28.89 -4.55
N GLY A 580 -3.68 28.69 -5.87
CA GLY A 580 -3.85 27.36 -6.46
C GLY A 580 -2.72 26.40 -6.10
N LEU A 581 -1.49 26.91 -5.97
CA LEU A 581 -0.35 26.10 -5.59
C LEU A 581 -0.39 25.69 -4.12
N ASP A 582 -0.83 26.59 -3.23
CA ASP A 582 -1.03 26.27 -1.82
C ASP A 582 -2.17 25.29 -1.63
N HIS A 583 -3.25 25.41 -2.42
CA HIS A 583 -4.33 24.42 -2.44
C HIS A 583 -3.86 23.03 -2.90
N LEU A 584 -3.03 22.96 -3.95
CA LEU A 584 -2.40 21.71 -4.39
C LEU A 584 -1.54 21.10 -3.28
N VAL A 585 -0.68 21.91 -2.64
CA VAL A 585 0.20 21.44 -1.57
C VAL A 585 -0.62 20.89 -0.41
N HIS A 586 -1.65 21.61 0.04
CA HIS A 586 -2.53 21.13 1.10
C HIS A 586 -3.20 19.80 0.74
N THR A 587 -3.71 19.68 -0.49
CA THR A 587 -4.34 18.43 -0.96
C THR A 587 -3.34 17.28 -0.95
N LEU A 588 -2.10 17.52 -1.39
CA LEU A 588 -1.05 16.50 -1.39
C LEU A 588 -0.56 16.14 0.00
N GLU A 589 -0.52 17.08 0.95
CA GLU A 589 -0.25 16.77 2.36
C GLU A 589 -1.28 15.77 2.89
N VAL A 590 -2.57 15.95 2.55
CA VAL A 590 -3.63 15.01 2.96
C VAL A 590 -3.49 13.68 2.25
N LEU A 591 -3.25 13.70 0.94
CA LEU A 591 -3.01 12.49 0.14
C LEU A 591 -1.83 11.67 0.69
N SER A 592 -0.78 12.32 1.17
CA SER A 592 0.38 11.68 1.76
C SER A 592 0.06 10.89 3.03
N ASP A 593 -0.96 11.31 3.77
CA ASP A 593 -1.44 10.56 4.94
C ASP A 593 -2.33 9.36 4.56
N ILE A 594 -2.93 9.35 3.36
CA ILE A 594 -3.86 8.29 2.95
C ILE A 594 -3.09 7.01 2.66
N LEU A 595 -3.34 6.01 3.51
CA LEU A 595 -2.59 4.76 3.53
C LEU A 595 -2.59 4.03 2.21
N CYS A 596 -3.73 3.90 1.52
CA CYS A 596 -3.75 3.01 0.35
C CYS A 596 -2.89 3.55 -0.79
N VAL A 597 -2.52 4.83 -0.80
CA VAL A 597 -1.80 5.47 -1.90
C VAL A 597 -0.35 5.03 -1.91
N ARG A 598 0.06 4.40 -3.00
CA ARG A 598 1.44 3.97 -3.27
C ARG A 598 1.92 4.59 -4.58
N LEU A 599 3.18 5.01 -4.59
CA LEU A 599 3.86 5.53 -5.76
C LEU A 599 4.97 4.57 -6.18
N ASN A 600 5.24 4.45 -7.48
CA ASN A 600 6.37 3.69 -7.99
C ASN A 600 7.05 4.39 -9.18
N LYS A 601 8.18 3.82 -9.64
CA LYS A 601 9.04 4.39 -10.70
C LYS A 601 8.33 4.63 -12.04
N THR A 602 7.21 3.93 -12.30
CA THR A 602 6.45 4.07 -13.55
C THR A 602 5.54 5.29 -13.55
N MET A 603 5.17 5.79 -12.35
CA MET A 603 4.21 6.87 -12.17
C MET A 603 4.86 8.24 -12.36
N GLY A 604 4.11 9.14 -13.00
CA GLY A 604 4.48 10.52 -13.29
C GLY A 604 3.68 11.56 -12.52
N LEU A 605 4.23 12.77 -12.52
CA LEU A 605 3.52 14.00 -12.18
C LEU A 605 3.46 14.87 -13.43
N HIS A 606 2.27 15.05 -14.00
CA HIS A 606 2.05 15.91 -15.15
C HIS A 606 1.59 17.30 -14.71
N VAL A 607 2.15 18.34 -15.34
CA VAL A 607 1.78 19.73 -15.06
C VAL A 607 1.28 20.38 -16.34
N HIS A 608 0.03 20.82 -16.33
CA HIS A 608 -0.62 21.52 -17.43
C HIS A 608 -0.58 23.01 -17.16
N ILE A 609 0.01 23.79 -18.06
CA ILE A 609 0.04 25.25 -17.96
C ILE A 609 -0.89 25.82 -19.03
N GLU A 610 -1.85 26.65 -18.63
CA GLU A 610 -2.77 27.31 -19.56
C GLU A 610 -2.01 28.25 -20.50
N THR A 611 -2.28 28.10 -21.79
CA THR A 611 -1.73 28.92 -22.87
C THR A 611 -2.85 29.28 -23.84
N LYS A 612 -3.68 30.26 -23.47
CA LYS A 612 -4.81 30.69 -24.30
C LYS A 612 -4.34 31.25 -25.64
N GLU A 613 -5.12 30.97 -26.68
CA GLU A 613 -4.89 31.47 -28.04
C GLU A 613 -4.67 32.99 -28.10
N SER A 614 -5.42 33.76 -27.32
CA SER A 614 -5.36 35.23 -27.23
C SER A 614 -4.09 35.77 -26.56
N GLU A 615 -3.44 34.97 -25.72
CA GLU A 615 -2.29 35.38 -24.92
C GLU A 615 -0.96 34.86 -25.48
N TYR A 616 -0.99 33.71 -26.16
CA TYR A 616 0.19 33.03 -26.70
C TYR A 616 0.18 33.06 -28.23
N SER A 617 0.93 34.01 -28.79
CA SER A 617 1.18 34.11 -30.23
C SER A 617 1.99 32.92 -30.75
N LEU A 618 2.04 32.74 -32.08
CA LEU A 618 2.94 31.75 -32.69
C LEU A 618 4.39 32.00 -32.29
N GLU A 619 4.82 33.27 -32.24
CA GLU A 619 6.18 33.66 -31.86
C GLU A 619 6.51 33.25 -30.42
N SER A 620 5.59 33.51 -29.47
CA SER A 620 5.72 33.08 -28.09
C SER A 620 5.83 31.55 -27.97
N MET A 621 5.03 30.81 -28.75
CA MET A 621 5.08 29.35 -28.77
C MET A 621 6.39 28.81 -29.35
N ILE A 622 6.89 29.42 -30.44
CA ILE A 622 8.20 29.09 -31.01
C ILE A 622 9.29 29.28 -29.94
N SER A 623 9.27 30.41 -29.24
CA SER A 623 10.22 30.72 -28.17
C SER A 623 10.20 29.66 -27.06
N ILE A 624 9.02 29.27 -26.57
CA ILE A 624 8.87 28.19 -25.58
C ILE A 624 9.49 26.88 -26.09
N CYS A 625 9.16 26.46 -27.31
CA CYS A 625 9.66 25.21 -27.87
C CYS A 625 11.19 25.22 -28.05
N GLN A 626 11.75 26.32 -28.59
CA GLN A 626 13.18 26.47 -28.79
C GLN A 626 13.94 26.46 -27.46
N GLN A 627 13.46 27.21 -26.47
CA GLN A 627 14.08 27.24 -25.14
C GLN A 627 13.99 25.87 -24.46
N PHE A 628 12.88 25.15 -24.63
CA PHE A 628 12.75 23.80 -24.07
C PHE A 628 13.80 22.86 -24.65
N ILE A 629 13.94 22.76 -25.98
CA ILE A 629 14.94 21.86 -26.57
C ILE A 629 16.39 22.29 -26.30
N TYR A 630 16.63 23.59 -26.05
CA TYR A 630 17.94 24.12 -25.67
C TYR A 630 18.32 23.72 -24.23
N TYR A 631 17.36 23.81 -23.31
CA TYR A 631 17.59 23.51 -21.90
C TYR A 631 17.22 22.08 -21.47
N GLU A 632 16.67 21.23 -22.35
CA GLU A 632 16.16 19.90 -21.97
C GLU A 632 17.22 19.03 -21.25
N GLU A 633 18.46 19.01 -21.73
CA GLU A 633 19.57 18.28 -21.08
C GLU A 633 19.95 18.86 -19.71
N VAL A 634 19.76 20.18 -19.52
CA VAL A 634 19.94 20.83 -18.22
C VAL A 634 18.83 20.43 -17.27
N ILE A 635 17.59 20.38 -17.77
CA ILE A 635 16.42 19.99 -16.99
C ILE A 635 16.55 18.54 -16.51
N ASP A 636 17.01 17.65 -17.38
CA ASP A 636 17.25 16.25 -17.01
C ASP A 636 18.23 16.08 -15.83
N ARG A 637 19.24 16.96 -15.69
CA ARG A 637 20.28 16.80 -14.66
C ARG A 637 19.75 16.87 -13.23
N PHE A 638 18.72 17.68 -12.98
CA PHE A 638 18.14 17.81 -11.65
C PHE A 638 16.84 17.01 -11.46
N LEU A 639 16.47 16.15 -12.43
CA LEU A 639 15.41 15.15 -12.29
C LEU A 639 15.97 13.79 -11.86
N ASN A 640 15.10 12.89 -11.38
CA ASN A 640 15.46 11.51 -11.03
C ASN A 640 16.08 10.78 -12.22
N GLN A 641 17.12 9.96 -11.98
CA GLN A 641 17.86 9.25 -13.03
C GLN A 641 16.97 8.42 -13.97
N SER A 642 15.91 7.80 -13.43
CA SER A 642 14.93 7.03 -14.22
C SER A 642 14.15 7.88 -15.23
N ARG A 643 14.08 9.21 -15.03
CA ARG A 643 13.34 10.16 -15.88
C ARG A 643 14.22 10.95 -16.86
N ARG A 644 15.55 10.74 -16.86
CA ARG A 644 16.49 11.46 -17.74
C ARG A 644 16.52 10.84 -19.14
N SER A 645 16.68 11.66 -20.19
CA SER A 645 16.83 11.16 -21.55
C SER A 645 17.96 10.14 -21.64
N GLY A 646 17.72 9.03 -22.35
CA GLY A 646 18.72 7.99 -22.55
C GLY A 646 18.82 6.97 -21.42
N SER A 647 18.06 7.11 -20.32
CA SER A 647 17.88 6.00 -19.38
C SER A 647 17.02 4.91 -20.02
N GLU A 648 17.27 3.65 -19.65
CA GLU A 648 16.50 2.50 -20.16
C GLU A 648 15.00 2.64 -19.87
N GLN A 649 14.65 3.19 -18.70
CA GLN A 649 13.28 3.34 -18.25
C GLN A 649 12.55 4.51 -18.92
N SER A 650 13.23 5.65 -19.13
CA SER A 650 12.58 6.89 -19.61
C SER A 650 11.85 6.73 -20.95
N HIS A 651 12.40 5.92 -21.87
CA HIS A 651 11.84 5.69 -23.20
C HIS A 651 10.47 4.97 -23.17
N SER A 652 10.16 4.28 -22.06
CA SER A 652 8.85 3.68 -21.87
C SER A 652 7.78 4.74 -21.55
N TYR A 653 8.15 5.80 -20.81
CA TYR A 653 7.24 6.83 -20.31
C TYR A 653 7.02 7.97 -21.34
N PHE A 654 8.10 8.49 -21.91
CA PHE A 654 8.06 9.62 -22.84
C PHE A 654 9.27 9.66 -23.78
N GLN A 655 9.19 10.53 -24.78
CA GLN A 655 10.20 10.85 -25.76
C GLN A 655 10.80 12.23 -25.46
N SER A 656 12.10 12.36 -25.65
CA SER A 656 12.79 13.65 -25.61
C SER A 656 12.37 14.49 -26.82
N ASN A 657 11.95 15.74 -26.59
CA ASN A 657 11.62 16.65 -27.68
C ASN A 657 12.86 16.99 -28.52
N ARG A 658 14.00 17.22 -27.86
CA ARG A 658 15.31 17.45 -28.47
C ARG A 658 15.73 16.29 -29.36
N ILE A 659 15.70 15.05 -28.87
CA ILE A 659 16.07 13.89 -29.68
C ILE A 659 15.10 13.70 -30.85
N SER A 660 13.78 13.84 -30.60
CA SER A 660 12.76 13.71 -31.63
C SER A 660 12.96 14.69 -32.80
N ILE A 661 13.23 15.96 -32.53
CA ILE A 661 13.46 16.95 -33.60
C ILE A 661 14.84 16.75 -34.26
N MET A 662 15.87 16.45 -33.47
CA MET A 662 17.23 16.18 -33.97
C MET A 662 17.28 14.96 -34.90
N SER A 663 16.37 14.00 -34.76
CA SER A 663 16.28 12.86 -35.70
C SER A 663 15.95 13.27 -37.14
N LYS A 664 15.43 14.49 -37.34
CA LYS A 664 15.04 15.06 -38.64
C LYS A 664 15.96 16.20 -39.11
N CYS A 665 16.92 16.62 -38.29
CA CYS A 665 17.77 17.78 -38.55
C CYS A 665 19.25 17.39 -38.38
N GLU A 666 20.09 17.75 -39.35
CA GLU A 666 21.52 17.41 -39.32
C GLU A 666 22.28 18.08 -38.17
N THR A 667 21.81 19.25 -37.71
CA THR A 667 22.46 20.04 -36.67
C THR A 667 21.44 20.60 -35.68
N PHE A 668 21.92 20.93 -34.47
CA PHE A 668 21.08 21.58 -33.46
C PHE A 668 20.57 22.96 -33.92
N ASN A 669 21.39 23.72 -34.64
CA ASN A 669 20.95 24.97 -35.27
C ASN A 669 19.84 24.71 -36.28
N GLY A 670 19.95 23.66 -37.09
CA GLY A 670 18.90 23.25 -38.02
C GLY A 670 17.58 22.91 -37.32
N ALA A 671 17.61 22.30 -36.14
CA ALA A 671 16.41 22.06 -35.33
C ALA A 671 15.76 23.36 -34.85
N LEU A 672 16.56 24.33 -34.38
CA LEU A 672 16.06 25.64 -33.98
C LEU A 672 15.49 26.44 -35.16
N GLU A 673 16.13 26.36 -36.33
CA GLU A 673 15.64 26.96 -37.58
C GLU A 673 14.34 26.32 -38.07
N ALA A 674 14.19 25.00 -37.92
CA ALA A 674 12.96 24.30 -38.26
C ALA A 674 11.77 24.81 -37.42
N LEU A 675 11.97 24.98 -36.11
CA LEU A 675 10.96 25.58 -35.22
C LEU A 675 10.67 27.04 -35.60
N ALA A 676 11.69 27.86 -35.83
CA ALA A 676 11.54 29.26 -36.22
C ALA A 676 10.85 29.45 -37.60
N SER A 677 10.94 28.44 -38.47
CA SER A 677 10.39 28.50 -39.82
C SER A 677 8.89 28.20 -39.88
N CYS A 678 8.30 27.63 -38.83
CA CYS A 678 6.88 27.29 -38.75
C CYS A 678 6.00 28.53 -39.01
N LYS A 679 4.99 28.39 -39.87
CA LYS A 679 4.06 29.47 -40.25
C LYS A 679 2.72 29.38 -39.55
N SER A 680 2.47 28.29 -38.84
CA SER A 680 1.27 28.08 -38.04
C SER A 680 1.59 27.34 -36.75
N LYS A 681 0.71 27.48 -35.75
CA LYS A 681 0.79 26.72 -34.50
C LYS A 681 0.69 25.21 -34.75
N GLN A 682 -0.13 24.79 -35.71
CA GLN A 682 -0.29 23.38 -36.07
C GLN A 682 1.02 22.77 -36.61
N GLU A 683 1.72 23.47 -37.50
CA GLU A 683 3.06 23.04 -37.96
C GLU A 683 4.04 22.92 -36.79
N LEU A 684 4.04 23.90 -35.88
CA LEU A 684 4.92 23.87 -34.71
C LEU A 684 4.63 22.65 -33.82
N TYR A 685 3.35 22.32 -33.60
CA TYR A 685 2.95 21.17 -32.79
C TYR A 685 3.40 19.85 -33.45
N ASP A 686 3.31 19.75 -34.78
CA ASP A 686 3.76 18.57 -35.54
C ASP A 686 5.29 18.40 -35.52
N VAL A 687 6.03 19.50 -35.55
CA VAL A 687 7.49 19.49 -35.47
C VAL A 687 7.96 19.13 -34.05
N MET A 688 7.32 19.68 -33.02
CA MET A 688 7.71 19.50 -31.61
C MET A 688 7.30 18.13 -31.05
N ASN A 689 6.20 17.55 -31.54
CA ASN A 689 5.68 16.25 -31.12
C ASN A 689 5.40 15.32 -32.31
N PRO A 690 6.46 14.87 -33.02
CA PRO A 690 6.30 14.07 -34.21
C PRO A 690 5.95 12.60 -33.91
N GLY A 691 5.47 11.89 -34.93
CA GLY A 691 5.38 10.42 -34.94
C GLY A 691 4.15 9.83 -34.22
N PHE A 692 4.05 8.51 -34.21
CA PHE A 692 2.88 7.78 -33.70
C PHE A 692 2.70 7.88 -32.18
N ARG A 693 3.76 8.23 -31.45
CA ARG A 693 3.73 8.49 -30.00
C ARG A 693 3.69 10.00 -29.69
N ALA A 694 3.13 10.83 -30.57
CA ALA A 694 3.09 12.30 -30.43
C ALA A 694 2.70 12.81 -29.03
N ARG A 695 1.74 12.16 -28.35
CA ARG A 695 1.31 12.55 -26.98
C ARG A 695 2.34 12.25 -25.88
N TYR A 696 3.31 11.39 -26.12
CA TYR A 696 4.29 10.93 -25.13
C TYR A 696 5.61 11.67 -25.29
N HIS A 697 5.58 13.00 -25.27
CA HIS A 697 6.78 13.83 -25.23
C HIS A 697 6.89 14.55 -23.89
N LYS A 698 8.09 14.92 -23.45
CA LYS A 698 8.29 15.63 -22.18
C LYS A 698 7.57 16.98 -22.15
N LEU A 699 7.63 17.74 -23.23
CA LEU A 699 6.77 18.88 -23.51
C LEU A 699 5.74 18.46 -24.55
N ASN A 700 4.52 18.19 -24.09
CA ASN A 700 3.41 17.73 -24.90
C ASN A 700 2.47 18.89 -25.26
N LEU A 701 2.26 19.09 -26.57
CA LEU A 701 1.41 20.12 -27.18
C LEU A 701 0.13 19.52 -27.79
N GLN A 702 -0.11 18.20 -27.64
CA GLN A 702 -1.26 17.55 -28.27
C GLN A 702 -2.62 18.05 -27.75
N ASN A 703 -2.68 18.54 -26.51
CA ASN A 703 -3.87 19.20 -25.97
C ASN A 703 -4.25 20.43 -26.80
N LEU A 704 -3.26 21.27 -27.16
CA LEU A 704 -3.44 22.42 -28.03
C LEU A 704 -3.75 22.01 -29.47
N LYS A 705 -3.01 21.02 -30.00
CA LYS A 705 -3.18 20.56 -31.39
C LYS A 705 -4.60 20.06 -31.67
N SER A 706 -5.13 19.24 -30.75
CA SER A 706 -6.47 18.67 -30.85
C SER A 706 -7.59 19.64 -30.45
N GLY A 707 -7.25 20.78 -29.83
CA GLY A 707 -8.22 21.69 -29.22
C GLY A 707 -8.92 21.11 -27.99
N ARG A 708 -8.43 19.99 -27.42
CA ARG A 708 -9.03 19.35 -26.23
C ARG A 708 -8.98 20.29 -25.02
N GLN A 709 -7.83 20.91 -24.80
CA GLN A 709 -7.56 21.82 -23.68
C GLN A 709 -6.54 22.88 -24.11
N PRO A 710 -6.67 24.14 -23.65
CA PRO A 710 -5.76 25.22 -23.99
C PRO A 710 -4.48 25.17 -23.14
N THR A 711 -3.79 24.03 -23.08
CA THR A 711 -2.65 23.82 -22.16
C THR A 711 -1.44 23.17 -22.82
N ILE A 712 -0.25 23.61 -22.45
CA ILE A 712 1.01 22.86 -22.60
C ILE A 712 1.14 21.90 -21.42
N GLU A 713 1.60 20.68 -21.65
CA GLU A 713 1.77 19.65 -20.62
C GLU A 713 3.24 19.25 -20.45
N PHE A 714 3.75 19.31 -19.21
CA PHE A 714 5.06 18.81 -18.82
C PHE A 714 4.93 17.41 -18.22
N ARG A 715 5.61 16.42 -18.79
CA ARG A 715 5.46 14.99 -18.44
C ARG A 715 6.70 14.33 -17.81
N GLN A 716 7.78 15.09 -17.66
CA GLN A 716 9.09 14.56 -17.30
C GLN A 716 9.26 14.20 -15.81
N HIS A 717 8.49 14.80 -14.90
CA HIS A 717 8.66 14.58 -13.46
C HIS A 717 8.08 13.23 -13.02
N HIS A 718 8.73 12.59 -12.05
CA HIS A 718 8.22 11.36 -11.40
C HIS A 718 7.07 11.70 -10.46
N ALA A 719 6.20 10.74 -10.14
CA ALA A 719 5.23 10.93 -9.08
C ALA A 719 5.93 11.19 -7.74
N SER A 720 5.47 12.17 -6.97
CA SER A 720 6.04 12.51 -5.66
C SER A 720 4.95 12.93 -4.69
N LYS A 721 5.12 12.53 -3.43
CA LYS A 721 4.33 12.96 -2.26
C LYS A 721 5.03 14.09 -1.49
N ASP A 722 6.29 14.38 -1.82
CA ASP A 722 7.04 15.49 -1.24
C ASP A 722 6.48 16.81 -1.77
N THR A 723 5.79 17.53 -0.89
CA THR A 723 5.11 18.78 -1.23
C THR A 723 6.09 19.88 -1.61
N SER A 724 7.32 19.88 -1.07
CA SER A 724 8.37 20.83 -1.45
C SER A 724 8.85 20.56 -2.87
N GLU A 725 8.98 19.28 -3.23
CA GLU A 725 9.36 18.88 -4.58
C GLU A 725 8.27 19.20 -5.61
N VAL A 726 7.02 18.85 -5.33
CA VAL A 726 5.90 19.19 -6.21
C VAL A 726 5.76 20.69 -6.37
N ARG A 727 5.85 21.44 -5.25
CA ARG A 727 5.76 22.91 -5.29
C ARG A 727 6.87 23.52 -6.14
N ALA A 728 8.11 23.03 -5.99
CA ALA A 728 9.25 23.48 -6.79
C ALA A 728 9.05 23.17 -8.28
N TRP A 729 8.57 21.97 -8.62
CA TRP A 729 8.36 21.55 -9.99
C TRP A 729 7.26 22.33 -10.71
N VAL A 730 6.10 22.50 -10.07
CA VAL A 730 5.00 23.28 -10.63
C VAL A 730 5.42 24.73 -10.82
N SER A 731 6.10 25.32 -9.83
CA SER A 731 6.65 26.68 -9.93
C SER A 731 7.65 26.81 -11.08
N PHE A 732 8.54 25.82 -11.26
CA PHE A 732 9.45 25.76 -12.39
C PHE A 732 8.70 25.77 -13.73
N CYS A 733 7.67 24.94 -13.89
CA CYS A 733 6.88 24.86 -15.13
C CYS A 733 6.14 26.17 -15.45
N ILE A 734 5.56 26.81 -14.44
CA ILE A 734 4.88 28.12 -14.59
C ILE A 734 5.90 29.19 -15.02
N LEU A 735 7.02 29.30 -14.30
CA LEU A 735 8.04 30.32 -14.58
C LEU A 735 8.71 30.10 -15.94
N PHE A 736 9.03 28.85 -16.27
CA PHE A 736 9.59 28.48 -17.57
C PHE A 736 8.66 28.93 -18.70
N THR A 737 7.39 28.51 -18.65
CA THR A 737 6.41 28.81 -19.71
C THR A 737 6.17 30.30 -19.86
N THR A 738 5.93 31.00 -18.74
CA THR A 738 5.58 32.43 -18.75
C THR A 738 6.76 33.33 -19.13
N ASN A 739 7.99 32.99 -18.74
CA ASN A 739 9.16 33.79 -19.08
C ASN A 739 9.60 33.53 -20.52
N CYS A 740 9.64 32.27 -20.97
CA CYS A 740 9.93 31.95 -22.37
C CYS A 740 8.93 32.61 -23.33
N ALA A 741 7.64 32.65 -23.01
CA ALA A 741 6.61 33.28 -23.84
C ALA A 741 6.87 34.78 -24.12
N ARG A 742 7.60 35.46 -23.22
CA ARG A 742 7.96 36.89 -23.31
C ARG A 742 9.32 37.12 -23.97
N MET A 743 10.06 36.05 -24.26
CA MET A 743 11.35 36.13 -24.93
C MET A 743 11.16 36.04 -26.44
N PRO A 744 11.99 36.74 -27.23
CA PRO A 744 12.04 36.52 -28.67
C PRO A 744 12.51 35.08 -28.97
N PRO A 745 12.08 34.49 -30.09
CA PRO A 745 12.65 33.25 -30.59
C PRO A 745 14.18 33.33 -30.69
N ILE A 746 14.85 32.22 -30.40
CA ILE A 746 16.29 32.08 -30.55
C ILE A 746 16.65 32.22 -32.03
N SER A 747 17.47 33.22 -32.35
CA SER A 747 18.07 33.38 -33.67
C SER A 747 19.23 32.40 -33.84
N SER A 748 19.24 31.63 -34.94
CA SER A 748 20.32 30.67 -35.23
C SER A 748 21.69 31.34 -35.42
N LYS A 749 21.71 32.65 -35.66
CA LYS A 749 22.93 33.47 -35.79
C LYS A 749 23.53 33.89 -34.45
N GLU A 750 22.78 33.79 -33.35
CA GLU A 750 23.15 34.34 -32.04
C GLU A 750 23.52 33.26 -31.02
N LEU A 751 23.50 31.98 -31.39
CA LEU A 751 23.81 30.89 -30.47
C LEU A 751 25.30 30.90 -30.07
N PRO A 752 25.60 30.91 -28.76
CA PRO A 752 26.91 30.49 -28.30
C PRO A 752 27.12 29.03 -28.71
N ILE A 753 28.31 28.72 -29.22
CA ILE A 753 28.78 27.35 -29.54
C ILE A 753 28.76 26.42 -28.29
N MET A 754 28.43 26.95 -27.11
CA MET A 754 28.48 26.24 -25.83
C MET A 754 27.13 25.62 -25.43
N ALA A 755 27.23 24.47 -24.76
CA ALA A 755 26.09 23.79 -24.15
C ALA A 755 25.41 24.67 -23.09
N ALA A 756 24.08 24.58 -23.00
CA ALA A 756 23.30 25.28 -22.00
C ALA A 756 23.73 24.87 -20.57
N THR A 757 23.81 25.85 -19.67
CA THR A 757 24.21 25.62 -18.27
C THR A 757 23.04 25.76 -17.30
N PHE A 758 23.18 25.12 -16.13
CA PHE A 758 22.25 25.29 -15.01
C PHE A 758 22.09 26.76 -14.63
N ASP A 759 23.20 27.49 -14.52
CA ASP A 759 23.17 28.91 -14.17
C ASP A 759 22.47 29.76 -15.22
N GLN A 760 22.64 29.46 -16.51
CA GLN A 760 21.91 30.16 -17.57
C GLN A 760 20.40 29.92 -17.46
N LEU A 761 19.97 28.66 -17.28
CA LEU A 761 18.55 28.33 -17.12
C LEU A 761 17.93 29.12 -15.96
N PHE A 762 18.58 29.11 -14.80
CA PHE A 762 18.01 29.73 -13.60
C PHE A 762 18.16 31.26 -13.55
N SER A 763 19.20 31.83 -14.16
CA SER A 763 19.40 33.29 -14.19
C SER A 763 18.64 33.98 -15.31
N VAL A 764 18.44 33.31 -16.46
CA VAL A 764 17.80 33.90 -17.65
C VAL A 764 16.33 33.53 -17.73
N ILE A 765 16.00 32.25 -17.59
CA ILE A 765 14.64 31.75 -17.82
C ILE A 765 13.84 31.75 -16.52
N ILE A 766 14.28 31.02 -15.49
CA ILE A 766 13.47 30.82 -14.29
C ILE A 766 13.46 32.06 -13.41
N ARG A 767 14.60 32.77 -13.32
CA ARG A 767 14.76 34.04 -12.58
C ARG A 767 14.29 33.95 -11.12
N CYS A 768 14.42 32.79 -10.51
CA CYS A 768 14.04 32.52 -9.12
C CYS A 768 15.24 31.99 -8.33
N PRO A 769 15.84 32.81 -7.44
CA PRO A 769 16.95 32.36 -6.59
C PRO A 769 16.58 31.20 -5.68
N VAL A 770 15.33 31.15 -5.19
CA VAL A 770 14.84 30.08 -4.32
C VAL A 770 14.86 28.74 -5.05
N LEU A 771 14.26 28.67 -6.24
CA LEU A 771 14.30 27.45 -7.06
C LEU A 771 15.72 27.11 -7.51
N ARG A 772 16.56 28.10 -7.82
CA ARG A 772 17.97 27.86 -8.15
C ARG A 772 18.68 27.16 -6.99
N ASN A 773 18.53 27.65 -5.78
CA ASN A 773 19.15 27.06 -4.60
C ASN A 773 18.60 25.66 -4.34
N TYR A 774 17.29 25.47 -4.45
CA TYR A 774 16.64 24.17 -4.30
C TYR A 774 17.18 23.14 -5.30
N TYR A 775 17.24 23.46 -6.59
CA TYR A 775 17.73 22.52 -7.60
C TYR A 775 19.26 22.40 -7.63
N SER A 776 20.01 23.33 -7.06
CA SER A 776 21.48 23.23 -6.99
C SER A 776 21.96 22.09 -6.09
N THR A 777 21.15 21.65 -5.13
CA THR A 777 21.46 20.48 -4.29
C THR A 777 21.10 19.15 -4.98
N LYS A 778 20.31 19.21 -6.06
CA LYS A 778 19.88 18.05 -6.85
C LYS A 778 20.60 17.91 -8.20
N ASN A 779 21.33 18.93 -8.64
CA ASN A 779 21.97 19.04 -9.96
C ASN A 779 23.35 18.41 -10.05
#